data_AF-B9XAK7-F1
#
_entry.id   AF-B9XAK7-F1
#
_cell.length_a   1.000
_cell.length_b   1.000
_cell.length_c   1.000
_cell.angle_alpha   90.00
_cell.angle_beta   90.00
_cell.angle_gamma   90.00
#
_symmetry.space_group_name_H-M   'P 1'
#
loop_
_entity.id
_entity.type
_entity.pdbx_description
1 polymer ?
#
loop_
_entity_poly.entity_id
_entity_poly.type
_entity_poly.pdbx_seq_one_letter_code
_entity_poly.pdbx_strand_id
1 'polypeptide(L)'
;MSKKSAVSFLRKPERQRWRQSIAAAFCFGALLFVVIAQTPAEELHTVAAIRGLTMEQTRQKIPVRLHGVVTFFDENLYSRFIQDETVGIYLQFPLNVAPPMLVPGQLVEVTGVASPGEYAPVVLVDTVRVTGKSPLPVAKPVTYEQLASGKEDSQFVETAGIVRSVRKLEASPYHQIEIVTGGGRLLIFANELPVEHPEELLDSTVRVRGVCSTLFNHQRQLFAIRLMVPGPDDLTIIIPATKDPFAIPARPIGSLLQFTPQVTYGHRVKVVGTVNYFEPGTVIFLQDGEHGVEVQTKEPGPLQLGDRVEVLGYVNQGDYTPLLQDAVYRTLSTSKPPTPSQLTHDEALKGEHDCQLVQIVARLIDRTQHGSEQFLILQEGNFIFQASLKQNGGHDNFALLENDSRVAVTGVCRIERGEWQAGENWRAKSFSIRLRSPDDVVLLESPPWWTLRRVLWIATALGFVTLAAFSWVAVLRRRVTERTRELEVQIQKRQAAERRREIEQERARVAHDLHDDLGSGLTEVNMLTTLVKSSTTSADEKERYLGDLSETARRMVNSLDEIVWAVNPRNDTIASLASYFGSYAQRFLDLASVACGLDIAEDLPEHPLDPKFRQELFFAFKEALTNVVRHAGATQVWLRISVRADNLLVEVSDNGLGFDLRERQAGSDGLTNMNERMKSLGGQCEIKTTPQKGTSIQFRAPLPGKLL
;
A
#
# COMPACT_ATOMS: atom_id res chain seq x y z
N MET A 1 6.05 -29.50 9.88
CA MET A 1 6.75 -30.81 9.92
C MET A 1 8.02 -30.68 9.09
N SER A 2 9.16 -31.04 9.69
CA SER A 2 10.51 -30.67 9.29
C SER A 2 11.33 -31.90 8.89
N LYS A 3 12.20 -31.72 7.90
CA LYS A 3 13.50 -32.38 7.61
C LYS A 3 13.57 -33.91 7.59
N LYS A 4 14.16 -34.44 6.50
CA LYS A 4 15.17 -35.49 6.59
C LYS A 4 16.38 -35.17 5.69
N SER A 5 17.54 -35.36 6.29
CA SER A 5 18.89 -35.24 5.76
C SER A 5 19.65 -36.52 6.15
N ALA A 6 20.74 -36.76 5.44
CA ALA A 6 21.99 -37.41 5.88
C ALA A 6 22.19 -38.94 5.71
N VAL A 7 23.14 -39.25 4.79
CA VAL A 7 24.46 -39.90 5.00
C VAL A 7 24.56 -41.18 5.86
N SER A 8 25.10 -42.26 5.29
CA SER A 8 26.00 -43.24 5.96
C SER A 8 26.82 -44.01 4.90
N PHE A 9 28.14 -44.15 5.04
CA PHE A 9 28.86 -45.34 5.52
C PHE A 9 30.37 -44.97 5.63
N LEU A 10 31.21 -45.46 6.55
CA LEU A 10 31.12 -45.88 7.95
C LEU A 10 32.58 -45.92 8.47
N ARG A 11 32.78 -45.56 9.74
CA ARG A 11 34.07 -45.56 10.47
C ARG A 11 34.46 -46.97 10.95
N LYS A 12 35.80 -47.19 10.99
CA LYS A 12 36.70 -47.85 11.99
C LYS A 12 36.14 -48.87 13.02
N PRO A 13 37.00 -49.75 13.57
CA PRO A 13 37.59 -49.41 14.87
C PRO A 13 39.09 -49.68 15.04
N GLU A 14 39.69 -48.87 15.92
CA GLU A 14 41.01 -49.00 16.54
C GLU A 14 41.01 -49.95 17.75
N ARG A 15 42.22 -50.43 18.12
CA ARG A 15 42.82 -50.62 19.48
C ARG A 15 43.82 -51.79 19.41
N GLN A 16 44.95 -51.91 20.13
CA GLN A 16 45.69 -51.11 21.11
C GLN A 16 46.92 -51.97 21.53
N ARG A 17 48.15 -51.43 21.39
CA ARG A 17 49.30 -51.49 22.34
C ARG A 17 50.08 -52.80 22.71
N TRP A 18 51.43 -52.66 22.67
CA TRP A 18 52.55 -53.29 23.43
C TRP A 18 53.03 -54.74 23.15
N ARG A 19 54.32 -54.87 22.74
CA ARG A 19 55.43 -55.70 23.32
C ARG A 19 56.62 -55.72 22.32
N GLN A 20 57.72 -55.02 22.59
CA GLN A 20 58.97 -55.49 23.22
C GLN A 20 59.70 -56.65 22.50
N SER A 21 60.86 -56.29 21.92
CA SER A 21 62.19 -56.86 22.18
C SER A 21 62.72 -58.09 21.40
N ILE A 22 63.89 -57.85 20.75
CA ILE A 22 65.16 -58.63 20.80
C ILE A 22 65.16 -59.95 19.98
N ALA A 23 65.79 -59.98 18.79
CA ALA A 23 67.22 -60.13 18.47
C ALA A 23 67.73 -61.58 18.43
N ALA A 24 68.31 -61.96 17.28
CA ALA A 24 69.45 -62.86 17.08
C ALA A 24 69.76 -62.87 15.56
N ALA A 25 70.81 -62.27 14.99
CA ALA A 25 72.25 -62.16 15.26
C ALA A 25 73.08 -63.07 14.32
N PHE A 26 74.21 -62.48 13.86
CA PHE A 26 75.38 -63.01 13.14
C PHE A 26 75.30 -63.12 11.61
N CYS A 27 75.86 -62.17 10.83
CA CYS A 27 77.27 -61.80 10.59
C CYS A 27 78.03 -62.79 9.69
N PHE A 28 78.26 -62.44 8.41
CA PHE A 28 79.57 -62.17 7.78
C PHE A 28 79.45 -62.17 6.24
N GLY A 29 80.08 -61.21 5.57
CA GLY A 29 80.61 -61.44 4.21
C GLY A 29 80.32 -60.39 3.13
N ALA A 30 81.32 -59.54 2.90
CA ALA A 30 81.69 -58.89 1.63
C ALA A 30 80.96 -57.62 1.16
N LEU A 31 81.68 -56.51 1.39
CA LEU A 31 81.81 -55.33 0.54
C LEU A 31 81.40 -55.54 -0.93
N LEU A 32 80.42 -54.75 -1.38
CA LEU A 32 80.33 -54.25 -2.74
C LEU A 32 79.82 -52.81 -2.65
N PHE A 33 80.74 -51.89 -2.36
CA PHE A 33 80.56 -50.49 -2.74
C PHE A 33 80.59 -50.46 -4.27
N VAL A 34 79.42 -50.50 -4.90
CA VAL A 34 79.28 -50.02 -6.26
C VAL A 34 79.42 -48.50 -6.17
N VAL A 35 80.66 -48.02 -6.29
CA VAL A 35 80.90 -46.66 -6.74
C VAL A 35 80.35 -46.62 -8.16
N ILE A 36 79.12 -46.14 -8.31
CA ILE A 36 78.67 -45.64 -9.61
C ILE A 36 79.59 -44.44 -9.84
N ALA A 37 80.65 -44.66 -10.63
CA ALA A 37 81.41 -43.57 -11.21
C ALA A 37 80.38 -42.72 -11.97
N GLN A 38 80.00 -41.57 -11.39
CA GLN A 38 79.40 -40.50 -12.17
C GLN A 38 80.41 -40.21 -13.26
N THR A 39 80.12 -40.63 -14.49
CA THR A 39 80.78 -40.07 -15.67
C THR A 39 80.72 -38.55 -15.48
N PRO A 40 81.87 -37.84 -15.49
CA PRO A 40 81.85 -36.39 -15.34
C PRO A 40 80.91 -35.85 -16.39
N ALA A 41 79.88 -35.10 -15.95
CA ALA A 41 78.93 -34.51 -16.87
C ALA A 41 79.73 -33.67 -17.87
N GLU A 42 79.56 -33.97 -19.15
CA GLU A 42 80.27 -33.31 -20.25
C GLU A 42 80.06 -31.79 -20.14
N GLU A 43 81.16 -31.03 -20.14
CA GLU A 43 81.13 -29.57 -20.00
C GLU A 43 80.40 -28.97 -21.21
N LEU A 44 79.37 -28.16 -20.97
CA LEU A 44 78.61 -27.55 -22.06
C LEU A 44 79.30 -26.27 -22.55
N HIS A 45 79.45 -26.18 -23.87
CA HIS A 45 80.17 -25.08 -24.52
C HIS A 45 79.31 -24.11 -25.33
N THR A 46 78.02 -24.43 -25.51
CA THR A 46 77.07 -23.57 -26.22
C THR A 46 75.82 -23.30 -25.39
N VAL A 47 75.26 -22.13 -25.56
CA VAL A 47 74.04 -21.69 -24.89
C VAL A 47 72.83 -22.51 -25.37
N ALA A 48 72.76 -22.85 -26.66
CA ALA A 48 71.71 -23.70 -27.20
C ALA A 48 71.64 -25.06 -26.48
N ALA A 49 72.78 -25.66 -26.16
CA ALA A 49 72.82 -26.92 -25.42
C ALA A 49 72.23 -26.77 -24.00
N ILE A 50 72.52 -25.67 -23.31
CA ILE A 50 71.97 -25.38 -21.98
C ILE A 50 70.44 -25.19 -22.05
N ARG A 51 69.94 -24.44 -23.03
CA ARG A 51 68.50 -24.21 -23.22
C ARG A 51 67.75 -25.47 -23.65
N GLY A 52 68.43 -26.43 -24.26
CA GLY A 52 67.88 -27.73 -24.63
C GLY A 52 67.74 -28.72 -23.46
N LEU A 53 68.27 -28.40 -22.28
CA LEU A 53 68.18 -29.25 -21.10
C LEU A 53 66.76 -29.29 -20.51
N THR A 54 66.36 -30.46 -20.04
CA THR A 54 65.16 -30.60 -19.21
C THR A 54 65.38 -30.01 -17.81
N MET A 55 64.28 -29.72 -17.10
CA MET A 55 64.34 -29.22 -15.74
C MET A 55 65.06 -30.17 -14.76
N GLU A 56 64.96 -31.50 -14.96
CA GLU A 56 65.68 -32.46 -14.15
C GLU A 56 67.19 -32.50 -14.46
N GLN A 57 67.58 -32.31 -15.72
CA GLN A 57 68.99 -32.24 -16.10
C GLN A 57 69.67 -30.98 -15.57
N THR A 58 69.01 -29.81 -15.61
CA THR A 58 69.56 -28.56 -15.07
C THR A 58 69.76 -28.60 -13.54
N ARG A 59 69.00 -29.42 -12.80
CA ARG A 59 69.22 -29.63 -11.35
C ARG A 59 70.52 -30.38 -11.03
N GLN A 60 71.10 -31.05 -12.00
CA GLN A 60 72.36 -31.79 -11.84
C GLN A 60 73.59 -30.87 -11.83
N LYS A 61 73.41 -29.54 -11.97
CA LYS A 61 74.48 -28.53 -11.98
C LYS A 61 75.60 -28.87 -12.96
N ILE A 62 75.22 -29.16 -14.20
CA ILE A 62 76.14 -29.51 -15.29
C ILE A 62 77.14 -28.34 -15.48
N PRO A 63 78.46 -28.59 -15.50
CA PRO A 63 79.45 -27.54 -15.69
C PRO A 63 79.34 -26.91 -17.09
N VAL A 64 79.54 -25.61 -17.17
CA VAL A 64 79.46 -24.85 -18.42
C VAL A 64 80.68 -23.95 -18.60
N ARG A 65 81.13 -23.82 -19.84
CA ARG A 65 82.14 -22.85 -20.26
C ARG A 65 81.76 -22.23 -21.59
N LEU A 66 81.31 -20.99 -21.52
CA LEU A 66 80.74 -20.26 -22.65
C LEU A 66 81.67 -19.15 -23.11
N HIS A 67 81.70 -18.93 -24.43
CA HIS A 67 82.27 -17.74 -25.04
C HIS A 67 81.14 -16.95 -25.69
N GLY A 68 80.91 -15.73 -25.23
CA GLY A 68 79.77 -14.95 -25.69
C GLY A 68 80.02 -13.45 -25.59
N VAL A 69 79.22 -12.69 -26.32
CA VAL A 69 79.23 -11.23 -26.27
C VAL A 69 78.22 -10.78 -25.23
N VAL A 70 78.61 -9.84 -24.37
CA VAL A 70 77.67 -9.17 -23.46
C VAL A 70 76.68 -8.38 -24.30
N THR A 71 75.41 -8.74 -24.24
CA THR A 71 74.34 -8.09 -25.02
C THR A 71 73.64 -7.01 -24.22
N PHE A 72 73.51 -7.19 -22.90
CA PHE A 72 73.04 -6.16 -21.98
C PHE A 72 73.47 -6.48 -20.56
N PHE A 73 73.88 -5.47 -19.78
CA PHE A 73 74.28 -5.67 -18.40
C PHE A 73 73.95 -4.44 -17.55
N ASP A 74 73.05 -4.60 -16.57
CA ASP A 74 72.77 -3.64 -15.52
C ASP A 74 72.34 -4.37 -14.25
N GLU A 75 73.01 -4.06 -13.13
CA GLU A 75 72.76 -4.74 -11.85
C GLU A 75 71.48 -4.24 -11.16
N ASN A 76 71.13 -2.96 -11.32
CA ASN A 76 69.93 -2.39 -10.69
C ASN A 76 68.65 -2.92 -11.33
N LEU A 77 68.68 -3.18 -12.64
CA LEU A 77 67.60 -3.83 -13.37
C LEU A 77 67.65 -5.37 -13.29
N TYR A 78 68.63 -5.95 -12.57
CA TYR A 78 68.90 -7.39 -12.54
C TYR A 78 68.94 -8.02 -13.95
N SER A 79 69.43 -7.27 -14.94
CA SER A 79 69.36 -7.60 -16.37
C SER A 79 70.75 -7.87 -16.89
N ARG A 80 71.12 -9.16 -17.00
CA ARG A 80 72.50 -9.62 -17.20
C ARG A 80 72.52 -10.70 -18.26
N PHE A 81 72.85 -10.32 -19.49
CA PHE A 81 72.68 -11.16 -20.65
C PHE A 81 73.96 -11.24 -21.48
N ILE A 82 74.28 -12.46 -21.91
CA ILE A 82 75.28 -12.72 -22.94
C ILE A 82 74.64 -13.52 -24.06
N GLN A 83 75.24 -13.48 -25.25
CA GLN A 83 74.83 -14.30 -26.38
C GLN A 83 76.07 -14.85 -27.09
N ASP A 84 76.09 -16.17 -27.28
CA ASP A 84 77.10 -16.82 -28.11
C ASP A 84 76.65 -16.82 -29.58
N GLU A 85 77.33 -17.60 -30.42
CA GLU A 85 76.97 -17.77 -31.84
C GLU A 85 75.60 -18.45 -32.07
N THR A 86 74.99 -19.02 -31.02
CA THR A 86 73.75 -19.78 -31.09
C THR A 86 72.55 -18.96 -30.58
N VAL A 87 72.53 -18.59 -29.30
CA VAL A 87 71.39 -17.96 -28.61
C VAL A 87 71.85 -17.25 -27.33
N GLY A 88 70.98 -16.40 -26.77
CA GLY A 88 71.27 -15.67 -25.53
C GLY A 88 70.86 -16.41 -24.25
N ILE A 89 71.52 -16.05 -23.15
CA ILE A 89 71.27 -16.59 -21.80
C ILE A 89 71.48 -15.54 -20.71
N TYR A 90 70.72 -15.72 -19.64
CA TYR A 90 70.84 -14.94 -18.42
C TYR A 90 71.99 -15.43 -17.54
N LEU A 91 72.76 -14.48 -17.01
CA LEU A 91 73.81 -14.72 -16.03
C LEU A 91 73.31 -14.41 -14.61
N GLN A 92 73.32 -15.42 -13.75
CA GLN A 92 72.98 -15.31 -12.34
C GLN A 92 74.24 -15.38 -11.50
N PHE A 93 74.50 -14.33 -10.73
CA PHE A 93 75.64 -14.27 -9.79
C PHE A 93 75.20 -14.66 -8.37
N PRO A 94 76.09 -15.25 -7.55
CA PRO A 94 75.82 -15.51 -6.15
C PRO A 94 75.52 -14.23 -5.36
N LEU A 95 74.54 -14.26 -4.45
CA LEU A 95 74.09 -13.10 -3.65
C LEU A 95 75.20 -12.35 -2.90
N ASN A 96 76.29 -13.04 -2.56
CA ASN A 96 77.39 -12.50 -1.75
C ASN A 96 78.59 -12.04 -2.58
N VAL A 97 78.49 -12.07 -3.92
CA VAL A 97 79.58 -11.69 -4.83
C VAL A 97 79.10 -10.55 -5.71
N ALA A 98 79.73 -9.38 -5.57
CA ALA A 98 79.46 -8.27 -6.47
C ALA A 98 79.90 -8.67 -7.89
N PRO A 99 78.99 -8.64 -8.88
CA PRO A 99 79.36 -9.01 -10.23
C PRO A 99 80.29 -7.96 -10.84
N PRO A 100 81.17 -8.35 -11.78
CA PRO A 100 82.03 -7.38 -12.44
C PRO A 100 81.21 -6.45 -13.33
N MET A 101 81.70 -5.21 -13.49
CA MET A 101 81.08 -4.24 -14.38
C MET A 101 81.35 -4.64 -15.84
N LEU A 102 80.38 -5.29 -16.46
CA LEU A 102 80.40 -5.66 -17.87
C LEU A 102 79.66 -4.61 -18.70
N VAL A 103 80.11 -4.42 -19.94
CA VAL A 103 79.54 -3.44 -20.88
C VAL A 103 79.12 -4.16 -22.17
N PRO A 104 77.98 -3.81 -22.78
CA PRO A 104 77.58 -4.37 -24.07
C PRO A 104 78.70 -4.31 -25.13
N GLY A 105 78.88 -5.39 -25.89
CA GLY A 105 79.93 -5.53 -26.90
C GLY A 105 81.28 -6.06 -26.36
N GLN A 106 81.41 -6.32 -25.06
CA GLN A 106 82.56 -7.07 -24.54
C GLN A 106 82.42 -8.57 -24.86
N LEU A 107 83.50 -9.18 -25.36
CA LEU A 107 83.59 -10.63 -25.48
C LEU A 107 84.06 -11.19 -24.13
N VAL A 108 83.32 -12.16 -23.60
CA VAL A 108 83.59 -12.76 -22.29
C VAL A 108 83.67 -14.28 -22.38
N GLU A 109 84.55 -14.84 -21.56
CA GLU A 109 84.55 -16.26 -21.19
C GLU A 109 83.86 -16.39 -19.83
N VAL A 110 82.83 -17.24 -19.75
CA VAL A 110 82.04 -17.48 -18.54
C VAL A 110 82.15 -18.94 -18.16
N THR A 111 82.59 -19.22 -16.94
CA THR A 111 82.54 -20.56 -16.33
C THR A 111 81.51 -20.60 -15.22
N GLY A 112 80.81 -21.72 -15.09
CA GLY A 112 79.82 -21.88 -14.04
C GLY A 112 79.09 -23.21 -14.14
N VAL A 113 77.84 -23.23 -13.69
CA VAL A 113 76.95 -24.39 -13.82
C VAL A 113 75.59 -24.00 -14.40
N ALA A 114 75.00 -24.89 -15.19
CA ALA A 114 73.63 -24.74 -15.66
C ALA A 114 72.65 -24.85 -14.50
N SER A 115 71.61 -24.01 -14.51
CA SER A 115 70.56 -23.97 -13.50
C SER A 115 69.19 -23.85 -14.16
N PRO A 116 68.11 -24.41 -13.58
CA PRO A 116 66.77 -24.32 -14.15
C PRO A 116 66.23 -22.89 -14.23
N GLY A 117 66.85 -21.94 -13.51
CA GLY A 117 66.35 -20.57 -13.39
C GLY A 117 64.94 -20.50 -12.79
N GLU A 118 64.34 -19.31 -12.87
CA GLU A 118 62.95 -19.08 -12.45
C GLU A 118 61.95 -19.15 -13.61
N TYR A 119 62.43 -19.12 -14.86
CA TYR A 119 61.61 -19.21 -16.07
C TYR A 119 62.25 -20.09 -17.14
N ALA A 120 63.37 -19.64 -17.70
CA ALA A 120 64.22 -20.40 -18.60
C ALA A 120 65.53 -20.80 -17.91
N PRO A 121 66.26 -21.81 -18.42
CA PRO A 121 67.58 -22.16 -17.91
C PRO A 121 68.54 -20.96 -17.92
N VAL A 122 69.33 -20.85 -16.85
CA VAL A 122 70.31 -19.76 -16.63
C VAL A 122 71.68 -20.34 -16.30
N VAL A 123 72.71 -19.50 -16.33
CA VAL A 123 74.06 -19.86 -15.85
C VAL A 123 74.28 -19.26 -14.46
N LEU A 124 74.53 -20.12 -13.48
CA LEU A 124 75.10 -19.70 -12.19
C LEU A 124 76.60 -19.51 -12.38
N VAL A 125 77.05 -18.25 -12.36
CA VAL A 125 78.41 -17.87 -12.72
C VAL A 125 79.37 -18.13 -11.56
N ASP A 126 80.45 -18.86 -11.83
CA ASP A 126 81.60 -19.01 -10.94
C ASP A 126 82.66 -17.95 -11.26
N THR A 127 83.05 -17.84 -12.55
CA THR A 127 83.98 -16.83 -13.02
C THR A 127 83.54 -16.25 -14.37
N VAL A 128 83.84 -14.97 -14.58
CA VAL A 128 83.68 -14.31 -15.87
C VAL A 128 84.91 -13.47 -16.15
N ARG A 129 85.47 -13.60 -17.36
CA ARG A 129 86.66 -12.89 -17.79
C ARG A 129 86.41 -12.22 -19.14
N VAL A 130 86.72 -10.93 -19.23
CA VAL A 130 86.71 -10.22 -20.52
C VAL A 130 87.92 -10.67 -21.34
N THR A 131 87.65 -11.24 -22.52
CA THR A 131 88.66 -11.74 -23.45
C THR A 131 88.88 -10.81 -24.64
N GLY A 132 87.95 -9.89 -24.91
CA GLY A 132 88.09 -8.90 -25.98
C GLY A 132 86.86 -8.03 -26.18
N LYS A 133 86.70 -7.49 -27.38
CA LYS A 133 85.50 -6.78 -27.86
C LYS A 133 84.99 -7.45 -29.12
N SER A 134 83.69 -7.42 -29.30
CA SER A 134 82.98 -7.92 -30.49
C SER A 134 81.81 -6.99 -30.79
N PRO A 135 81.40 -6.82 -32.07
CA PRO A 135 80.10 -6.22 -32.35
C PRO A 135 78.99 -7.02 -31.65
N LEU A 136 77.87 -6.34 -31.36
CA LEU A 136 76.67 -7.02 -30.89
C LEU A 136 76.20 -8.05 -31.94
N PRO A 137 75.57 -9.15 -31.51
CA PRO A 137 74.96 -10.11 -32.42
C PRO A 137 73.98 -9.43 -33.39
N VAL A 138 73.77 -10.05 -34.55
CA VAL A 138 72.73 -9.58 -35.48
C VAL A 138 71.37 -9.75 -34.81
N ALA A 139 70.66 -8.64 -34.64
CA ALA A 139 69.34 -8.63 -34.03
C ALA A 139 68.36 -9.45 -34.88
N LYS A 140 67.70 -10.43 -34.26
CA LYS A 140 66.72 -11.29 -34.94
C LYS A 140 65.38 -10.56 -35.09
N PRO A 141 64.84 -10.37 -36.31
CA PRO A 141 63.52 -9.78 -36.49
C PRO A 141 62.44 -10.67 -35.87
N VAL A 142 61.59 -10.09 -35.01
CA VAL A 142 60.54 -10.83 -34.30
C VAL A 142 59.20 -10.10 -34.29
N THR A 143 58.13 -10.90 -34.31
CA THR A 143 56.77 -10.42 -34.06
C THR A 143 56.47 -10.39 -32.56
N TYR A 144 55.42 -9.66 -32.17
CA TYR A 144 54.92 -9.69 -30.79
C TYR A 144 54.56 -11.11 -30.33
N GLU A 145 53.91 -11.90 -31.18
CA GLU A 145 53.52 -13.29 -30.88
C GLU A 145 54.73 -14.18 -30.56
N GLN A 146 55.83 -14.00 -31.30
CA GLN A 146 57.07 -14.73 -31.05
C GLN A 146 57.69 -14.34 -29.70
N LEU A 147 57.69 -13.04 -29.37
CA LEU A 147 58.11 -12.56 -28.04
C LEU A 147 57.22 -13.13 -26.93
N ALA A 148 55.90 -13.11 -27.12
CA ALA A 148 54.91 -13.59 -26.15
C ALA A 148 54.92 -15.10 -25.95
N SER A 149 55.47 -15.87 -26.90
CA SER A 149 55.72 -17.30 -26.72
C SER A 149 56.78 -17.61 -25.64
N GLY A 150 57.60 -16.62 -25.27
CA GLY A 150 58.72 -16.80 -24.34
C GLY A 150 59.97 -17.42 -24.94
N LYS A 151 59.89 -17.92 -26.19
CA LYS A 151 61.01 -18.55 -26.90
C LYS A 151 62.21 -17.61 -27.04
N GLU A 152 61.92 -16.32 -27.22
CA GLU A 152 62.92 -15.29 -27.48
C GLU A 152 63.60 -14.73 -26.21
N ASP A 153 63.28 -15.27 -25.02
CA ASP A 153 63.90 -14.82 -23.77
C ASP A 153 65.44 -14.83 -23.85
N SER A 154 66.06 -13.79 -23.31
CA SER A 154 67.51 -13.52 -23.30
C SER A 154 68.16 -13.29 -24.67
N GLN A 155 67.41 -13.32 -25.78
CA GLN A 155 67.95 -13.14 -27.13
C GLN A 155 67.95 -11.67 -27.55
N PHE A 156 68.95 -11.28 -28.35
CA PHE A 156 69.00 -9.97 -29.01
C PHE A 156 68.10 -9.95 -30.26
N VAL A 157 67.06 -9.13 -30.21
CA VAL A 157 65.95 -9.12 -31.16
C VAL A 157 65.68 -7.73 -31.73
N GLU A 158 65.02 -7.67 -32.88
CA GLU A 158 64.57 -6.44 -33.53
C GLU A 158 63.05 -6.45 -33.72
N THR A 159 62.39 -5.35 -33.38
CA THR A 159 60.98 -5.11 -33.71
C THR A 159 60.72 -3.63 -33.97
N ALA A 160 59.59 -3.33 -34.58
CA ALA A 160 59.14 -1.95 -34.81
C ALA A 160 57.74 -1.74 -34.23
N GLY A 161 57.49 -0.56 -33.69
CA GLY A 161 56.21 -0.23 -33.08
C GLY A 161 56.00 1.26 -32.90
N ILE A 162 54.77 1.63 -32.57
CA ILE A 162 54.36 3.03 -32.37
C ILE A 162 54.45 3.34 -30.88
N VAL A 163 55.16 4.40 -30.54
CA VAL A 163 55.35 4.85 -29.15
C VAL A 163 54.05 5.40 -28.58
N ARG A 164 53.61 4.84 -27.46
CA ARG A 164 52.39 5.21 -26.73
C ARG A 164 52.65 6.02 -25.47
N SER A 165 53.74 5.75 -24.78
CA SER A 165 54.16 6.53 -23.63
C SER A 165 55.67 6.50 -23.46
N VAL A 166 56.21 7.57 -22.89
CA VAL A 166 57.62 7.65 -22.47
C VAL A 166 57.65 8.22 -21.07
N ARG A 167 58.37 7.55 -20.16
CA ARG A 167 58.55 7.99 -18.78
C ARG A 167 59.99 7.77 -18.37
N LYS A 168 60.62 8.80 -17.81
CA LYS A 168 61.91 8.64 -17.12
C LYS A 168 61.68 7.98 -15.76
N LEU A 169 62.41 6.90 -15.48
CA LEU A 169 62.28 6.20 -14.19
C LEU A 169 63.00 7.00 -13.09
N GLU A 170 62.33 7.15 -11.95
CA GLU A 170 62.94 7.80 -10.79
C GLU A 170 64.15 6.99 -10.30
N ALA A 171 65.24 7.68 -9.96
CA ALA A 171 66.50 7.06 -9.50
C ALA A 171 67.12 6.03 -10.47
N SER A 172 66.80 6.09 -11.77
CA SER A 172 67.35 5.21 -12.81
C SER A 172 67.75 6.04 -14.04
N PRO A 173 68.85 5.67 -14.74
CA PRO A 173 69.23 6.32 -15.98
C PRO A 173 68.30 5.96 -17.15
N TYR A 174 67.45 4.93 -16.98
CA TYR A 174 66.61 4.41 -18.06
C TYR A 174 65.29 5.17 -18.21
N HIS A 175 64.91 5.34 -19.48
CA HIS A 175 63.57 5.68 -19.90
C HIS A 175 62.78 4.40 -20.13
N GLN A 176 61.59 4.33 -19.54
CA GLN A 176 60.59 3.33 -19.87
C GLN A 176 59.73 3.86 -21.00
N ILE A 177 59.79 3.20 -22.15
CA ILE A 177 59.02 3.53 -23.35
C ILE A 177 58.05 2.39 -23.61
N GLU A 178 56.77 2.70 -23.79
CA GLU A 178 55.79 1.70 -24.22
C GLU A 178 55.55 1.84 -25.72
N ILE A 179 55.72 0.76 -26.48
CA ILE A 179 55.35 0.69 -27.89
C ILE A 179 54.22 -0.30 -28.11
N VAL A 180 53.42 -0.08 -29.15
CA VAL A 180 52.46 -1.06 -29.65
C VAL A 180 52.98 -1.65 -30.96
N THR A 181 53.01 -2.97 -31.04
CA THR A 181 53.42 -3.73 -32.23
C THR A 181 52.65 -5.05 -32.33
N GLY A 182 52.23 -5.43 -33.55
CA GLY A 182 51.54 -6.70 -33.79
C GLY A 182 50.31 -6.96 -32.90
N GLY A 183 49.62 -5.91 -32.44
CA GLY A 183 48.47 -6.01 -31.53
C GLY A 183 48.79 -6.10 -30.03
N GLY A 184 50.08 -6.13 -29.65
CA GLY A 184 50.53 -6.18 -28.26
C GLY A 184 51.28 -4.92 -27.81
N ARG A 185 51.42 -4.76 -26.48
CA ARG A 185 52.23 -3.69 -25.85
C ARG A 185 53.57 -4.26 -25.39
N LEU A 186 54.65 -3.58 -25.73
CA LEU A 186 56.01 -3.90 -25.27
C LEU A 186 56.58 -2.74 -24.48
N LEU A 187 57.25 -3.07 -23.38
CA LEU A 187 58.00 -2.12 -22.59
C LEU A 187 59.47 -2.14 -23.02
N ILE A 188 60.04 -0.99 -23.29
CA ILE A 188 61.42 -0.81 -23.71
C ILE A 188 62.12 -0.01 -22.63
N PHE A 189 63.33 -0.43 -22.29
CA PHE A 189 64.21 0.27 -21.37
C PHE A 189 65.43 0.74 -22.16
N ALA A 190 65.53 2.06 -22.33
CA ALA A 190 66.62 2.70 -23.06
C ALA A 190 67.23 3.79 -22.20
N ASN A 191 68.56 3.81 -22.08
CA ASN A 191 69.27 4.88 -21.35
C ASN A 191 69.21 6.19 -22.16
N GLU A 192 69.65 6.12 -23.41
CA GLU A 192 69.69 7.24 -24.35
C GLU A 192 68.50 7.19 -25.31
N LEU A 193 67.98 8.37 -25.66
CA LEU A 193 66.88 8.54 -26.61
C LEU A 193 67.42 9.20 -27.88
N PRO A 194 66.83 8.91 -29.06
CA PRO A 194 67.20 9.56 -30.32
C PRO A 194 66.66 11.01 -30.44
N VAL A 195 66.19 11.59 -29.33
CA VAL A 195 65.60 12.94 -29.24
C VAL A 195 66.08 13.63 -27.96
N GLU A 196 66.07 14.96 -27.93
CA GLU A 196 66.41 15.74 -26.74
C GLU A 196 65.29 15.68 -25.68
N HIS A 197 64.03 15.72 -26.14
CA HIS A 197 62.85 15.77 -25.31
C HIS A 197 62.01 14.47 -25.47
N PRO A 198 61.79 13.69 -24.40
CA PRO A 198 61.10 12.39 -24.47
C PRO A 198 59.71 12.43 -25.11
N GLU A 199 59.00 13.54 -24.98
CA GLU A 199 57.67 13.78 -25.56
C GLU A 199 57.66 13.77 -27.09
N GLU A 200 58.79 14.06 -27.75
CA GLU A 200 58.92 14.05 -29.22
C GLU A 200 58.81 12.63 -29.81
N LEU A 201 59.03 11.61 -28.99
CA LEU A 201 58.85 10.22 -29.41
C LEU A 201 57.37 9.81 -29.46
N LEU A 202 56.46 10.49 -28.76
CA LEU A 202 55.06 10.09 -28.71
C LEU A 202 54.44 10.07 -30.10
N ASP A 203 53.77 8.97 -30.48
CA ASP A 203 53.19 8.75 -31.81
C ASP A 203 54.20 8.51 -32.96
N SER A 204 55.51 8.55 -32.68
CA SER A 204 56.51 8.13 -33.65
C SER A 204 56.53 6.61 -33.81
N THR A 205 56.88 6.14 -35.01
CA THR A 205 57.19 4.73 -35.26
C THR A 205 58.69 4.54 -35.07
N VAL A 206 59.06 3.69 -34.11
CA VAL A 206 60.45 3.39 -33.77
C VAL A 206 60.82 1.96 -34.14
N ARG A 207 62.07 1.77 -34.56
CA ARG A 207 62.74 0.47 -34.63
C ARG A 207 63.59 0.29 -33.39
N VAL A 208 63.45 -0.87 -32.77
CA VAL A 208 64.04 -1.20 -31.47
C VAL A 208 64.83 -2.48 -31.63
N ARG A 209 66.12 -2.42 -31.30
CA ARG A 209 66.99 -3.57 -31.12
C ARG A 209 67.28 -3.69 -29.63
N GLY A 210 67.12 -4.87 -29.07
CA GLY A 210 67.29 -5.04 -27.63
C GLY A 210 67.24 -6.48 -27.20
N VAL A 211 67.67 -6.74 -25.97
CA VAL A 211 67.56 -8.07 -25.38
C VAL A 211 66.15 -8.27 -24.85
N CYS A 212 65.50 -9.34 -25.29
CA CYS A 212 64.21 -9.74 -24.77
C CYS A 212 64.36 -10.27 -23.34
N SER A 213 63.65 -9.66 -22.40
CA SER A 213 63.58 -10.05 -20.99
C SER A 213 62.14 -10.37 -20.64
N THR A 214 61.90 -11.55 -20.09
CA THR A 214 60.57 -12.00 -19.70
C THR A 214 60.31 -11.79 -18.21
N LEU A 215 59.07 -11.43 -17.86
CA LEU A 215 58.57 -11.44 -16.49
C LEU A 215 57.55 -12.54 -16.31
N PHE A 216 57.63 -13.19 -15.17
CA PHE A 216 56.91 -14.42 -14.89
C PHE A 216 56.47 -14.45 -13.43
N ASN A 217 55.37 -15.15 -13.17
CA ASN A 217 54.89 -15.37 -11.80
C ASN A 217 55.63 -16.54 -11.14
N HIS A 218 55.30 -16.84 -9.88
CA HIS A 218 55.88 -17.95 -9.13
C HIS A 218 55.54 -19.34 -9.70
N GLN A 219 54.51 -19.44 -10.55
CA GLN A 219 54.20 -20.63 -11.35
C GLN A 219 55.04 -20.72 -12.64
N ARG A 220 56.00 -19.81 -12.86
CA ARG A 220 56.83 -19.72 -14.07
C ARG A 220 56.02 -19.40 -15.33
N GLN A 221 54.87 -18.73 -15.18
CA GLN A 221 54.04 -18.32 -16.29
C GLN A 221 54.40 -16.89 -16.67
N LEU A 222 54.70 -16.69 -17.96
CA LEU A 222 54.99 -15.38 -18.54
C LEU A 222 53.76 -14.47 -18.41
N PHE A 223 53.95 -13.25 -17.90
CA PHE A 223 52.89 -12.22 -17.83
C PHE A 223 53.29 -10.88 -18.45
N ALA A 224 54.59 -10.64 -18.71
CA ALA A 224 55.03 -9.44 -19.41
C ALA A 224 56.39 -9.66 -20.11
N ILE A 225 56.68 -8.82 -21.11
CA ILE A 225 57.92 -8.83 -21.88
C ILE A 225 58.49 -7.41 -21.88
N ARG A 226 59.80 -7.32 -21.78
CA ARG A 226 60.55 -6.06 -21.89
C ARG A 226 61.70 -6.22 -22.88
N LEU A 227 62.07 -5.14 -23.54
CA LEU A 227 63.27 -5.05 -24.37
C LEU A 227 64.29 -4.13 -23.70
N MET A 228 65.49 -4.66 -23.46
CA MET A 228 66.60 -3.92 -22.89
C MET A 228 67.48 -3.40 -24.02
N VAL A 229 67.52 -2.08 -24.23
CA VAL A 229 68.24 -1.43 -25.34
C VAL A 229 69.68 -1.13 -24.89
N PRO A 230 70.71 -1.73 -25.50
CA PRO A 230 72.07 -1.63 -25.00
C PRO A 230 72.80 -0.34 -25.39
N GLY A 231 72.45 0.30 -26.50
CA GLY A 231 73.09 1.52 -26.97
C GLY A 231 72.15 2.49 -27.69
N PRO A 232 72.61 3.72 -27.97
CA PRO A 232 71.77 4.76 -28.60
C PRO A 232 71.33 4.40 -30.03
N ASP A 233 72.17 3.71 -30.79
CA ASP A 233 71.85 3.30 -32.18
C ASP A 233 70.80 2.18 -32.26
N ASP A 234 70.42 1.60 -31.12
CA ASP A 234 69.48 0.49 -31.04
C ASP A 234 68.03 0.95 -30.83
N LEU A 235 67.79 2.25 -30.67
CA LEU A 235 66.48 2.86 -30.73
C LEU A 235 66.47 3.96 -31.80
N THR A 236 65.83 3.70 -32.93
CA THR A 236 65.83 4.63 -34.08
C THR A 236 64.43 4.97 -34.53
N ILE A 237 64.21 6.22 -34.95
CA ILE A 237 62.92 6.68 -35.46
C ILE A 237 62.81 6.31 -36.95
N ILE A 238 61.78 5.55 -37.32
CA ILE A 238 61.43 5.23 -38.71
C ILE A 238 60.51 6.31 -39.26
N ILE A 239 59.46 6.65 -38.51
CA ILE A 239 58.47 7.67 -38.87
C ILE A 239 58.39 8.66 -37.70
N PRO A 240 58.78 9.93 -37.88
CA PRO A 240 58.76 10.91 -36.82
C PRO A 240 57.32 11.30 -36.46
N ALA A 241 57.12 11.70 -35.20
CA ALA A 241 55.87 12.29 -34.76
C ALA A 241 55.68 13.70 -35.37
N THR A 242 54.43 14.12 -35.49
CA THR A 242 54.10 15.52 -35.82
C THR A 242 54.45 16.45 -34.66
N LYS A 243 55.13 17.57 -34.94
CA LYS A 243 55.56 18.56 -33.93
C LYS A 243 54.42 19.13 -33.09
N ASP A 244 53.28 19.41 -33.72
CA ASP A 244 52.05 19.75 -33.00
C ASP A 244 51.08 18.55 -33.11
N PRO A 245 50.87 17.79 -32.02
CA PRO A 245 49.96 16.65 -32.02
C PRO A 245 48.53 17.02 -32.44
N PHE A 246 48.08 18.25 -32.16
CA PHE A 246 46.72 18.70 -32.45
C PHE A 246 46.58 19.33 -33.83
N ALA A 247 47.67 19.54 -34.57
CA ALA A 247 47.62 20.08 -35.94
C ALA A 247 47.04 19.10 -36.97
N ILE A 248 46.91 17.81 -36.64
CA ILE A 248 46.29 16.82 -37.53
C ILE A 248 44.81 17.15 -37.77
N PRO A 249 44.26 16.91 -38.98
CA PRO A 249 42.86 17.20 -39.28
C PRO A 249 41.92 16.32 -38.44
N ALA A 250 40.82 16.91 -37.97
CA ALA A 250 39.78 16.17 -37.26
C ALA A 250 39.07 15.21 -38.21
N ARG A 251 38.84 13.98 -37.74
CA ARG A 251 38.03 12.97 -38.43
C ARG A 251 36.64 12.90 -37.81
N PRO A 252 35.58 12.71 -38.61
CA PRO A 252 34.26 12.40 -38.09
C PRO A 252 34.29 11.11 -37.28
N ILE A 253 33.59 11.08 -36.13
CA ILE A 253 33.53 9.91 -35.25
C ILE A 253 33.03 8.67 -36.00
N GLY A 254 31.99 8.80 -36.84
CA GLY A 254 31.46 7.70 -37.64
C GLY A 254 32.44 7.10 -38.65
N SER A 255 33.54 7.80 -38.98
CA SER A 255 34.56 7.33 -39.94
C SER A 255 35.65 6.46 -39.32
N LEU A 256 35.66 6.30 -37.99
CA LEU A 256 36.67 5.52 -37.29
C LEU A 256 36.55 4.03 -37.64
N LEU A 257 37.68 3.39 -37.96
CA LEU A 257 37.76 1.99 -38.45
C LEU A 257 36.93 1.67 -39.70
N GLN A 258 36.37 2.66 -40.40
CA GLN A 258 35.80 2.44 -41.73
C GLN A 258 36.92 2.19 -42.76
N PHE A 259 36.63 1.32 -43.73
CA PHE A 259 37.56 1.05 -44.82
C PHE A 259 37.89 2.34 -45.58
N THR A 260 39.18 2.64 -45.67
CA THR A 260 39.70 3.76 -46.45
C THR A 260 41.01 3.32 -47.09
N PRO A 261 41.20 3.53 -48.41
CA PRO A 261 42.30 2.91 -49.16
C PRO A 261 43.70 3.42 -48.79
N GLN A 262 43.82 4.49 -48.00
CA GLN A 262 45.08 5.24 -47.79
C GLN A 262 45.37 5.56 -46.30
N VAL A 263 44.85 4.78 -45.35
CA VAL A 263 45.05 5.09 -43.92
C VAL A 263 46.31 4.45 -43.35
N THR A 264 47.14 5.28 -42.73
CA THR A 264 48.20 4.86 -41.81
C THR A 264 47.55 4.34 -40.51
N TYR A 265 47.59 3.03 -40.32
CA TYR A 265 47.05 2.38 -39.13
C TYR A 265 47.94 2.63 -37.90
N GLY A 266 47.31 2.76 -36.74
CA GLY A 266 47.98 2.71 -35.44
C GLY A 266 48.50 4.03 -34.88
N HIS A 267 48.48 5.12 -35.66
CA HIS A 267 48.81 6.48 -35.20
C HIS A 267 47.61 7.20 -34.57
N ARG A 268 47.88 8.33 -33.91
CA ARG A 268 46.82 9.15 -33.30
C ARG A 268 45.86 9.69 -34.36
N VAL A 269 44.59 9.76 -33.98
CA VAL A 269 43.56 10.48 -34.72
C VAL A 269 43.01 11.59 -33.84
N LYS A 270 42.58 12.69 -34.48
CA LYS A 270 41.84 13.75 -33.82
C LYS A 270 40.36 13.59 -34.09
N VAL A 271 39.54 13.62 -33.04
CA VAL A 271 38.09 13.74 -33.14
C VAL A 271 37.64 14.97 -32.38
N VAL A 272 36.48 15.51 -32.75
CA VAL A 272 35.85 16.63 -32.05
C VAL A 272 34.44 16.21 -31.68
N GLY A 273 34.01 16.49 -30.46
CA GLY A 273 32.69 16.10 -30.00
C GLY A 273 32.30 16.78 -28.69
N THR A 274 31.08 16.53 -28.26
CA THR A 274 30.50 17.06 -27.02
C THR A 274 30.51 15.97 -25.95
N VAL A 275 30.88 16.33 -24.73
CA VAL A 275 31.00 15.39 -23.60
C VAL A 275 29.63 15.01 -23.06
N ASN A 276 29.28 13.73 -23.17
CA ASN A 276 28.03 13.16 -22.67
C ASN A 276 28.16 12.54 -21.29
N TYR A 277 29.31 11.96 -20.99
CA TYR A 277 29.64 11.34 -19.72
C TYR A 277 31.13 11.51 -19.49
N PHE A 278 31.52 11.74 -18.25
CA PHE A 278 32.91 11.88 -17.86
C PHE A 278 33.17 11.22 -16.52
N GLU A 279 34.15 10.33 -16.51
CA GLU A 279 34.73 9.76 -15.30
C GLU A 279 36.21 10.16 -15.23
N PRO A 280 36.59 11.01 -14.26
CA PRO A 280 37.95 11.56 -14.17
C PRO A 280 39.04 10.49 -14.20
N GLY A 281 40.01 10.69 -15.10
CA GLY A 281 41.17 9.80 -15.25
C GLY A 281 40.85 8.38 -15.72
N THR A 282 39.63 8.14 -16.22
CA THR A 282 39.18 6.83 -16.67
C THR A 282 38.61 6.88 -18.09
N VAL A 283 37.45 7.52 -18.28
CA VAL A 283 36.72 7.47 -19.54
C VAL A 283 35.88 8.73 -19.79
N ILE A 284 35.79 9.12 -21.06
CA ILE A 284 34.89 10.16 -21.57
C ILE A 284 34.05 9.53 -22.67
N PHE A 285 32.74 9.81 -22.72
CA PHE A 285 31.93 9.54 -23.90
C PHE A 285 31.69 10.84 -24.64
N LEU A 286 32.04 10.84 -25.93
CA LEU A 286 31.85 11.99 -26.81
C LEU A 286 30.78 11.68 -27.84
N GLN A 287 30.04 12.71 -28.23
CA GLN A 287 29.08 12.64 -29.33
C GLN A 287 29.26 13.82 -30.29
N ASP A 288 29.20 13.52 -31.58
CA ASP A 288 29.14 14.50 -32.67
C ASP A 288 28.04 14.09 -33.65
N GLY A 289 26.92 14.82 -33.62
CA GLY A 289 25.70 14.44 -34.33
C GLY A 289 25.15 13.09 -33.85
N GLU A 290 24.97 12.16 -34.78
CA GLU A 290 24.47 10.79 -34.56
C GLU A 290 25.59 9.77 -34.35
N HIS A 291 26.78 10.20 -33.93
CA HIS A 291 27.90 9.29 -33.70
C HIS A 291 28.49 9.52 -32.31
N GLY A 292 28.58 8.44 -31.53
CA GLY A 292 29.23 8.42 -30.23
C GLY A 292 30.59 7.70 -30.28
N VAL A 293 31.49 8.01 -29.35
CA VAL A 293 32.75 7.27 -29.16
C VAL A 293 33.13 7.23 -27.69
N GLU A 294 33.64 6.08 -27.25
CA GLU A 294 34.30 5.93 -25.96
C GLU A 294 35.75 6.39 -26.06
N VAL A 295 36.18 7.24 -25.13
CA VAL A 295 37.53 7.77 -25.05
C VAL A 295 38.13 7.41 -23.70
N GLN A 296 39.14 6.55 -23.71
CA GLN A 296 39.90 6.16 -22.52
C GLN A 296 41.08 7.12 -22.32
N THR A 297 41.09 7.80 -21.18
CA THR A 297 42.09 8.82 -20.85
C THR A 297 42.57 8.65 -19.42
N LYS A 298 43.84 9.01 -19.19
CA LYS A 298 44.43 9.08 -17.84
C LYS A 298 44.44 10.52 -17.29
N GLU A 299 44.00 11.50 -18.07
CA GLU A 299 43.98 12.90 -17.65
C GLU A 299 42.82 13.14 -16.67
N PRO A 300 43.11 13.54 -15.41
CA PRO A 300 42.09 13.79 -14.40
C PRO A 300 41.43 15.17 -14.54
N GLY A 301 41.83 15.94 -15.58
CA GLY A 301 41.54 17.36 -15.74
C GLY A 301 40.05 17.73 -15.60
N PRO A 302 39.76 19.00 -15.28
CA PRO A 302 38.38 19.43 -15.15
C PRO A 302 37.72 19.37 -16.53
N LEU A 303 36.71 18.52 -16.64
CA LEU A 303 35.85 18.42 -17.82
C LEU A 303 34.40 18.39 -17.34
N GLN A 304 33.54 19.14 -18.02
CA GLN A 304 32.12 19.21 -17.69
C GLN A 304 31.26 18.55 -18.77
N LEU A 305 30.11 18.03 -18.34
CA LEU A 305 29.10 17.54 -19.28
C LEU A 305 28.65 18.69 -20.17
N GLY A 306 28.64 18.48 -21.48
CA GLY A 306 28.35 19.50 -22.48
C GLY A 306 29.57 20.27 -23.00
N ASP A 307 30.78 20.10 -22.44
CA ASP A 307 31.98 20.69 -23.05
C ASP A 307 32.20 20.13 -24.46
N ARG A 308 32.50 21.01 -25.41
CA ARG A 308 32.98 20.62 -26.74
C ARG A 308 34.49 20.52 -26.69
N VAL A 309 35.02 19.35 -26.98
CA VAL A 309 36.44 19.03 -26.86
C VAL A 309 37.01 18.54 -28.19
N GLU A 310 38.28 18.83 -28.43
CA GLU A 310 39.09 18.05 -29.36
C GLU A 310 39.87 16.99 -28.59
N VAL A 311 39.86 15.77 -29.11
CA VAL A 311 40.50 14.61 -28.49
C VAL A 311 41.46 13.98 -29.47
N LEU A 312 42.68 13.77 -29.01
CA LEU A 312 43.68 12.97 -29.68
C LEU A 312 43.80 11.64 -28.98
N GLY A 313 43.65 10.55 -29.73
CA GLY A 313 43.87 9.21 -29.18
C GLY A 313 44.13 8.21 -30.28
N TYR A 314 44.43 6.99 -29.88
CA TYR A 314 44.68 5.91 -30.81
C TYR A 314 43.42 5.07 -30.99
N VAL A 315 43.02 4.87 -32.24
CA VAL A 315 41.84 4.06 -32.55
C VAL A 315 42.11 2.61 -32.20
N ASN A 316 41.20 2.00 -31.43
CA ASN A 316 41.20 0.58 -31.15
C ASN A 316 39.78 0.00 -31.33
N GLN A 317 39.71 -1.32 -31.47
CA GLN A 317 38.43 -2.03 -31.47
C GLN A 317 37.80 -1.93 -30.07
N GLY A 318 36.55 -1.48 -29.99
CA GLY A 318 35.74 -1.55 -28.78
C GLY A 318 34.82 -2.77 -28.80
N ASP A 319 33.92 -2.84 -27.82
CA ASP A 319 32.96 -3.94 -27.68
C ASP A 319 31.97 -3.99 -28.86
N TYR A 320 31.53 -2.80 -29.33
CA TYR A 320 30.65 -2.62 -30.48
C TYR A 320 31.13 -1.46 -31.36
N THR A 321 31.12 -0.23 -30.83
CA THR A 321 31.71 0.94 -31.50
C THR A 321 33.22 1.00 -31.25
N PRO A 322 34.03 1.53 -32.20
CA PRO A 322 35.45 1.81 -31.95
C PRO A 322 35.65 2.72 -30.74
N LEU A 323 36.82 2.65 -30.13
CA LEU A 323 37.19 3.52 -29.01
C LEU A 323 38.54 4.20 -29.25
N LEU A 324 38.80 5.28 -28.53
CA LEU A 324 40.10 5.94 -28.50
C LEU A 324 40.82 5.60 -27.20
N GLN A 325 42.06 5.10 -27.30
CA GLN A 325 42.92 4.81 -26.15
C GLN A 325 44.06 5.80 -26.01
N ASP A 326 44.62 5.83 -24.79
CA ASP A 326 45.73 6.70 -24.41
C ASP A 326 45.47 8.14 -24.84
N ALA A 327 44.21 8.56 -24.68
CA ALA A 327 43.72 9.79 -25.23
C ALA A 327 44.04 11.00 -24.35
N VAL A 328 44.34 12.11 -25.00
CA VAL A 328 44.52 13.44 -24.41
C VAL A 328 43.51 14.38 -25.03
N TYR A 329 43.05 15.38 -24.27
CA TYR A 329 41.98 16.26 -24.75
C TYR A 329 42.24 17.73 -24.45
N ARG A 330 41.59 18.60 -25.22
CA ARG A 330 41.56 20.04 -25.01
C ARG A 330 40.14 20.56 -25.15
N THR A 331 39.70 21.37 -24.19
CA THR A 331 38.39 22.02 -24.24
C THR A 331 38.43 23.17 -25.25
N LEU A 332 37.52 23.13 -26.23
CA LEU A 332 37.35 24.18 -27.23
C LEU A 332 36.36 25.24 -26.74
N SER A 333 35.24 24.80 -26.17
CA SER A 333 34.18 25.67 -25.67
C SER A 333 33.27 24.91 -24.72
N THR A 334 32.74 25.57 -23.70
CA THR A 334 31.65 25.01 -22.90
C THR A 334 30.33 25.16 -23.63
N SER A 335 29.62 24.06 -23.84
CA SER A 335 28.30 24.05 -24.48
C SER A 335 27.26 23.37 -23.59
N LYS A 336 25.98 23.48 -23.93
CA LYS A 336 24.95 22.75 -23.20
C LYS A 336 25.07 21.26 -23.52
N PRO A 337 24.84 20.35 -22.55
CA PRO A 337 24.73 18.93 -22.83
C PRO A 337 23.74 18.68 -23.97
N PRO A 338 24.00 17.73 -24.87
CA PRO A 338 23.07 17.42 -25.94
C PRO A 338 21.73 16.96 -25.37
N THR A 339 20.66 17.24 -26.11
CA THR A 339 19.33 16.74 -25.74
C THR A 339 19.32 15.23 -25.98
N PRO A 340 18.89 14.40 -25.00
CA PRO A 340 18.88 12.96 -25.16
C PRO A 340 17.89 12.53 -26.26
N SER A 341 18.29 11.57 -27.08
CA SER A 341 17.39 10.93 -28.05
C SER A 341 16.38 10.05 -27.30
N GLN A 342 15.09 10.28 -27.53
CA GLN A 342 14.01 9.45 -26.98
C GLN A 342 13.95 8.15 -27.77
N LEU A 343 14.14 7.02 -27.09
CA LEU A 343 14.17 5.71 -27.75
C LEU A 343 13.23 4.72 -27.08
N THR A 344 12.76 3.79 -27.91
CA THR A 344 12.21 2.50 -27.48
C THR A 344 13.31 1.44 -27.44
N HIS A 345 13.06 0.33 -26.75
CA HIS A 345 13.99 -0.79 -26.71
C HIS A 345 14.26 -1.37 -28.11
N ASP A 346 13.28 -1.41 -29.01
CA ASP A 346 13.46 -1.92 -30.38
C ASP A 346 14.41 -1.03 -31.19
N GLU A 347 14.34 0.29 -31.02
CA GLU A 347 15.26 1.26 -31.63
C GLU A 347 16.66 1.15 -31.04
N ALA A 348 16.79 1.02 -29.72
CA ALA A 348 18.08 0.80 -29.07
C ALA A 348 18.75 -0.49 -29.56
N LEU A 349 17.98 -1.57 -29.77
CA LEU A 349 18.48 -2.85 -30.27
C LEU A 349 18.93 -2.82 -31.73
N LYS A 350 18.63 -1.78 -32.52
CA LYS A 350 19.22 -1.60 -33.86
C LYS A 350 20.72 -1.27 -33.79
N GLY A 351 21.20 -0.79 -32.65
CA GLY A 351 22.62 -0.48 -32.42
C GLY A 351 23.09 0.89 -32.90
N GLU A 352 22.21 1.70 -33.48
CA GLU A 352 22.56 3.01 -34.07
C GLU A 352 22.91 4.09 -33.03
N HIS A 353 22.59 3.85 -31.75
CA HIS A 353 22.72 4.83 -30.67
C HIS A 353 23.83 4.51 -29.66
N ASP A 354 24.75 3.60 -29.97
CA ASP A 354 25.86 3.28 -29.07
C ASP A 354 26.73 4.50 -28.76
N CYS A 355 27.14 4.64 -27.50
CA CYS A 355 27.90 5.78 -26.97
C CYS A 355 27.17 7.15 -27.06
N GLN A 356 25.89 7.18 -27.43
CA GLN A 356 25.08 8.41 -27.45
C GLN A 356 24.28 8.60 -26.17
N LEU A 357 23.88 9.85 -25.92
CA LEU A 357 22.96 10.17 -24.83
C LEU A 357 21.51 9.86 -25.25
N VAL A 358 20.88 8.93 -24.54
CA VAL A 358 19.52 8.46 -24.82
C VAL A 358 18.62 8.61 -23.59
N GLN A 359 17.31 8.68 -23.81
CA GLN A 359 16.30 8.57 -22.76
C GLN A 359 15.31 7.47 -23.11
N ILE A 360 15.07 6.56 -22.16
CA ILE A 360 14.11 5.47 -22.30
C ILE A 360 13.14 5.51 -21.13
N VAL A 361 11.85 5.40 -21.42
CA VAL A 361 10.79 5.32 -20.40
C VAL A 361 10.50 3.85 -20.11
N ALA A 362 10.78 3.42 -18.89
CA ALA A 362 10.66 2.02 -18.48
C ALA A 362 10.05 1.88 -17.08
N ARG A 363 9.64 0.67 -16.75
CA ARG A 363 9.18 0.29 -15.42
C ARG A 363 10.35 -0.25 -14.62
N LEU A 364 10.52 0.24 -13.39
CA LEU A 364 11.52 -0.29 -12.46
C LEU A 364 11.08 -1.66 -11.93
N ILE A 365 11.81 -2.72 -12.26
CA ILE A 365 11.58 -4.05 -11.69
C ILE A 365 12.26 -4.17 -10.33
N ASP A 366 13.56 -3.85 -10.31
CA ASP A 366 14.40 -4.07 -9.13
C ASP A 366 15.61 -3.13 -9.09
N ARG A 367 16.23 -3.04 -7.91
CA ARG A 367 17.45 -2.28 -7.66
C ARG A 367 18.46 -3.20 -7.00
N THR A 368 19.65 -3.26 -7.57
CA THR A 368 20.75 -4.05 -7.00
C THR A 368 21.99 -3.18 -6.85
N GLN A 369 22.88 -3.57 -5.95
CA GLN A 369 24.14 -2.86 -5.71
C GLN A 369 25.28 -3.87 -5.72
N HIS A 370 26.32 -3.58 -6.49
CA HIS A 370 27.54 -4.37 -6.54
C HIS A 370 28.77 -3.45 -6.39
N GLY A 371 29.45 -3.55 -5.25
CA GLY A 371 30.57 -2.65 -4.94
C GLY A 371 30.13 -1.18 -4.90
N SER A 372 30.78 -0.35 -5.71
CA SER A 372 30.44 1.07 -5.87
C SER A 372 29.47 1.36 -7.02
N GLU A 373 28.93 0.34 -7.68
CA GLU A 373 27.94 0.53 -8.75
C GLU A 373 26.54 0.12 -8.30
N GLN A 374 25.57 0.98 -8.61
CA GLN A 374 24.15 0.70 -8.47
C GLN A 374 23.56 0.35 -9.83
N PHE A 375 22.72 -0.68 -9.86
CA PHE A 375 22.05 -1.16 -11.05
C PHE A 375 20.53 -1.07 -10.86
N LEU A 376 19.87 -0.43 -11.81
CA LEU A 376 18.42 -0.43 -11.97
C LEU A 376 18.05 -1.46 -13.03
N ILE A 377 17.23 -2.44 -12.65
CA ILE A 377 16.68 -3.41 -13.59
C ILE A 377 15.35 -2.85 -14.10
N LEU A 378 15.30 -2.57 -15.38
CA LEU A 378 14.24 -1.80 -16.03
C LEU A 378 13.55 -2.65 -17.10
N GLN A 379 12.26 -2.45 -17.26
CA GLN A 379 11.46 -3.12 -18.27
C GLN A 379 10.71 -2.14 -19.15
N GLU A 380 10.90 -2.26 -20.46
CA GLU A 380 10.11 -1.57 -21.47
C GLU A 380 9.48 -2.62 -22.39
N GLY A 381 8.15 -2.66 -22.47
CA GLY A 381 7.44 -3.71 -23.19
C GLY A 381 7.76 -5.09 -22.62
N ASN A 382 8.29 -5.98 -23.46
CA ASN A 382 8.74 -7.33 -23.07
C ASN A 382 10.25 -7.42 -22.83
N PHE A 383 10.98 -6.32 -22.96
CA PHE A 383 12.44 -6.30 -22.89
C PHE A 383 12.92 -5.79 -21.54
N ILE A 384 13.93 -6.46 -20.99
CA ILE A 384 14.57 -6.07 -19.74
C ILE A 384 15.98 -5.60 -20.07
N PHE A 385 16.33 -4.44 -19.54
CA PHE A 385 17.67 -3.87 -19.64
C PHE A 385 18.11 -3.32 -18.30
N GLN A 386 19.40 -3.00 -18.19
CA GLN A 386 19.97 -2.44 -16.98
C GLN A 386 20.44 -1.01 -17.20
N ALA A 387 20.24 -0.17 -16.18
CA ALA A 387 20.91 1.12 -16.08
C ALA A 387 21.87 1.11 -14.88
N SER A 388 23.10 1.61 -15.06
CA SER A 388 24.11 1.61 -14.00
C SER A 388 24.59 3.02 -13.67
N LEU A 389 24.80 3.29 -12.38
CA LEU A 389 25.40 4.51 -11.87
C LEU A 389 26.58 4.16 -10.97
N LYS A 390 27.76 4.70 -11.28
CA LYS A 390 28.93 4.60 -10.41
C LYS A 390 28.83 5.64 -9.29
N GLN A 391 28.91 5.18 -8.04
CA GLN A 391 28.82 6.03 -6.86
C GLN A 391 30.19 6.46 -6.35
N ASN A 392 30.26 7.73 -5.95
CA ASN A 392 31.30 8.28 -5.08
C ASN A 392 30.71 8.49 -3.67
N GLY A 393 30.34 7.41 -2.97
CA GLY A 393 29.81 7.46 -1.60
C GLY A 393 28.76 6.39 -1.29
N GLY A 394 28.60 5.99 -0.03
CA GLY A 394 27.76 4.85 0.39
C GLY A 394 26.27 5.14 0.59
N HIS A 395 25.69 6.16 -0.05
CA HIS A 395 24.27 6.49 0.08
C HIS A 395 23.47 5.91 -1.08
N ASP A 396 22.33 5.26 -0.80
CA ASP A 396 21.44 4.78 -1.87
C ASP A 396 20.70 5.95 -2.53
N ASN A 397 21.22 6.39 -3.69
CA ASN A 397 20.69 7.53 -4.44
C ASN A 397 19.27 7.30 -4.98
N PHE A 398 18.85 6.03 -5.06
CA PHE A 398 17.57 5.63 -5.62
C PHE A 398 16.59 5.13 -4.57
N ALA A 399 16.88 5.29 -3.27
CA ALA A 399 16.10 4.73 -2.16
C ALA A 399 14.59 5.05 -2.24
N LEU A 400 14.25 6.25 -2.72
CA LEU A 400 12.87 6.74 -2.85
C LEU A 400 12.06 6.09 -3.99
N LEU A 401 12.71 5.43 -4.94
CA LEU A 401 12.03 4.76 -6.05
C LEU A 401 11.46 3.41 -5.58
N GLU A 402 10.13 3.26 -5.59
CA GLU A 402 9.50 1.97 -5.33
C GLU A 402 9.55 1.09 -6.59
N ASN A 403 9.65 -0.23 -6.42
CA ASN A 403 9.49 -1.17 -7.53
C ASN A 403 8.10 -0.96 -8.17
N ASP A 404 7.99 -1.30 -9.45
CA ASP A 404 6.85 -1.02 -10.32
C ASP A 404 6.61 0.45 -10.70
N SER A 405 7.44 1.39 -10.22
CA SER A 405 7.42 2.79 -10.66
C SER A 405 7.73 2.91 -12.15
N ARG A 406 7.07 3.85 -12.82
CA ARG A 406 7.40 4.23 -14.21
C ARG A 406 8.41 5.38 -14.16
N VAL A 407 9.56 5.18 -14.78
CA VAL A 407 10.70 6.11 -14.72
C VAL A 407 11.18 6.44 -16.13
N ALA A 408 11.58 7.69 -16.36
CA ALA A 408 12.38 8.08 -17.52
C ALA A 408 13.85 8.02 -17.10
N VAL A 409 14.63 7.23 -17.85
CA VAL A 409 16.04 6.98 -17.53
C VAL A 409 16.90 7.55 -18.65
N THR A 410 17.79 8.48 -18.30
CA THR A 410 18.65 9.19 -19.23
C THR A 410 20.10 8.76 -19.05
N GLY A 411 20.82 8.46 -20.12
CA GLY A 411 22.23 8.11 -19.97
C GLY A 411 22.88 7.69 -21.28
N VAL A 412 24.14 7.28 -21.20
CA VAL A 412 24.88 6.82 -22.38
C VAL A 412 24.49 5.39 -22.69
N CYS A 413 23.98 5.15 -23.90
CA CYS A 413 23.64 3.81 -24.36
C CYS A 413 24.92 2.99 -24.64
N ARG A 414 24.93 1.73 -24.22
CA ARG A 414 25.99 0.76 -24.49
C ARG A 414 25.40 -0.50 -25.06
N ILE A 415 25.81 -0.82 -26.28
CA ILE A 415 25.33 -1.99 -27.03
C ILE A 415 26.16 -3.22 -26.66
N GLU A 416 25.46 -4.30 -26.30
CA GLU A 416 26.04 -5.63 -26.17
C GLU A 416 25.77 -6.40 -27.46
N ARG A 417 26.84 -6.60 -28.24
CA ARG A 417 26.74 -7.31 -29.51
C ARG A 417 26.31 -8.76 -29.31
N GLY A 418 25.37 -9.21 -30.13
CA GLY A 418 25.04 -10.62 -30.29
C GLY A 418 25.95 -11.32 -31.30
N GLU A 419 25.49 -12.44 -31.82
CA GLU A 419 26.11 -13.04 -33.01
C GLU A 419 26.00 -12.07 -34.18
N TRP A 420 27.13 -11.80 -34.84
CA TRP A 420 27.15 -10.91 -35.99
C TRP A 420 26.47 -11.57 -37.18
N GLN A 421 25.60 -10.82 -37.85
CA GLN A 421 24.97 -11.20 -39.10
C GLN A 421 25.05 -9.99 -40.03
N ALA A 422 25.57 -10.18 -41.24
CA ALA A 422 25.65 -9.10 -42.22
C ALA A 422 24.24 -8.77 -42.77
N GLY A 423 23.92 -7.48 -42.86
CA GLY A 423 22.66 -6.97 -43.42
C GLY A 423 21.91 -6.03 -42.47
N GLU A 424 20.86 -5.37 -42.98
CA GLU A 424 20.08 -4.34 -42.28
C GLU A 424 19.22 -4.88 -41.13
N ASN A 425 19.07 -6.21 -41.02
CA ASN A 425 18.24 -6.85 -40.00
C ASN A 425 19.00 -7.23 -38.72
N TRP A 426 20.28 -6.88 -38.62
CA TRP A 426 21.05 -7.19 -37.41
C TRP A 426 20.45 -6.48 -36.20
N ARG A 427 20.41 -7.18 -35.07
CA ARG A 427 19.99 -6.63 -33.78
C ARG A 427 20.99 -6.98 -32.70
N ALA A 428 21.22 -6.04 -31.80
CA ALA A 428 21.97 -6.26 -30.59
C ALA A 428 21.33 -7.36 -29.74
N LYS A 429 22.15 -8.04 -28.95
CA LYS A 429 21.65 -9.03 -27.98
C LYS A 429 20.98 -8.32 -26.80
N SER A 430 21.60 -7.24 -26.36
CA SER A 430 21.19 -6.43 -25.22
C SER A 430 21.77 -5.03 -25.34
N PHE A 431 21.30 -4.14 -24.48
CA PHE A 431 21.92 -2.86 -24.25
C PHE A 431 21.86 -2.52 -22.76
N SER A 432 22.72 -1.60 -22.34
CA SER A 432 22.69 -1.01 -21.02
C SER A 432 22.76 0.51 -21.11
N ILE A 433 22.30 1.20 -20.06
CA ILE A 433 22.37 2.65 -19.96
C ILE A 433 23.32 3.03 -18.83
N ARG A 434 24.38 3.76 -19.14
CA ARG A 434 25.26 4.33 -18.11
C ARG A 434 24.77 5.71 -17.71
N LEU A 435 24.30 5.83 -16.48
CA LEU A 435 23.79 7.06 -15.87
C LEU A 435 24.96 7.99 -15.52
N ARG A 436 24.76 9.29 -15.65
CA ARG A 436 25.76 10.32 -15.34
C ARG A 436 25.60 10.82 -13.91
N SER A 437 24.37 10.86 -13.43
CA SER A 437 24.02 11.29 -12.07
C SER A 437 22.69 10.65 -11.61
N PRO A 438 22.32 10.77 -10.33
CA PRO A 438 21.00 10.36 -9.86
C PRO A 438 19.83 11.09 -10.55
N ASP A 439 20.04 12.35 -10.95
CA ASP A 439 19.01 13.19 -11.59
C ASP A 439 18.60 12.70 -12.98
N ASP A 440 19.38 11.79 -13.56
CA ASP A 440 19.07 11.15 -14.84
C ASP A 440 17.89 10.17 -14.74
N VAL A 441 17.44 9.82 -13.52
CA VAL A 441 16.30 8.94 -13.28
C VAL A 441 15.14 9.77 -12.76
N VAL A 442 14.18 10.05 -13.63
CA VAL A 442 13.01 10.86 -13.32
C VAL A 442 11.80 9.96 -13.08
N LEU A 443 11.19 10.06 -11.90
CA LEU A 443 9.94 9.38 -11.58
C LEU A 443 8.79 10.03 -12.36
N LEU A 444 8.15 9.26 -13.25
CA LEU A 444 6.97 9.69 -14.00
C LEU A 444 5.68 9.33 -13.28
N GLU A 445 5.58 8.08 -12.81
CA GLU A 445 4.40 7.55 -12.13
C GLU A 445 4.83 6.62 -10.97
N SER A 446 4.34 6.89 -9.76
CA SER A 446 4.48 5.98 -8.63
C SER A 446 3.59 4.75 -8.79
N PRO A 447 3.93 3.59 -8.19
CA PRO A 447 3.08 2.41 -8.24
C PRO A 447 1.69 2.72 -7.65
N PRO A 448 0.61 2.10 -8.17
CA PRO A 448 -0.73 2.29 -7.65
C PRO A 448 -0.79 2.01 -6.15
N TRP A 449 -1.45 2.88 -5.40
CA TRP A 449 -1.63 2.63 -3.96
C TRP A 449 -2.43 1.34 -3.71
N TRP A 450 -3.30 0.96 -4.65
CA TRP A 450 -4.08 -0.28 -4.65
C TRP A 450 -3.22 -1.50 -4.99
N THR A 451 -2.53 -2.02 -3.99
CA THR A 451 -1.91 -3.35 -4.07
C THR A 451 -2.86 -4.41 -3.49
N LEU A 452 -2.79 -5.65 -3.97
CA LEU A 452 -3.59 -6.77 -3.44
C LEU A 452 -3.45 -6.87 -1.90
N ARG A 453 -2.23 -6.66 -1.40
CA ARG A 453 -1.94 -6.61 0.03
C ARG A 453 -2.73 -5.52 0.77
N ARG A 454 -2.77 -4.28 0.24
CA ARG A 454 -3.52 -3.17 0.86
C ARG A 454 -5.03 -3.36 0.76
N VAL A 455 -5.53 -3.88 -0.37
CA VAL A 455 -6.96 -4.25 -0.53
C VAL A 455 -7.38 -5.26 0.54
N LEU A 456 -6.57 -6.31 0.75
CA LEU A 456 -6.83 -7.32 1.78
C LEU A 456 -6.86 -6.71 3.20
N TRP A 457 -5.95 -5.77 3.50
CA TRP A 457 -5.98 -5.04 4.78
C TRP A 457 -7.26 -4.22 4.96
N ILE A 458 -7.67 -3.46 3.94
CA ILE A 458 -8.89 -2.63 3.99
C ILE A 458 -10.14 -3.50 4.14
N ALA A 459 -10.25 -4.59 3.37
CA ALA A 459 -11.37 -5.51 3.46
C ALA A 459 -11.48 -6.14 4.86
N THR A 460 -10.34 -6.51 5.45
CA THR A 460 -10.29 -7.04 6.82
C THR A 460 -10.76 -6.00 7.84
N ALA A 461 -10.27 -4.76 7.77
CA ALA A 461 -10.69 -3.68 8.66
C ALA A 461 -12.20 -3.37 8.55
N LEU A 462 -12.73 -3.34 7.32
CA LEU A 462 -14.16 -3.14 7.08
C LEU A 462 -15.01 -4.29 7.65
N GLY A 463 -14.52 -5.53 7.57
CA GLY A 463 -15.14 -6.70 8.20
C GLY A 463 -15.25 -6.54 9.73
N PHE A 464 -14.22 -6.02 10.39
CA PHE A 464 -14.28 -5.75 11.84
C PHE A 464 -15.26 -4.63 12.20
N VAL A 465 -15.30 -3.54 11.43
CA VAL A 465 -16.24 -2.42 11.66
C VAL A 465 -17.69 -2.87 11.50
N THR A 466 -18.00 -3.64 10.46
CA THR A 466 -19.36 -4.16 10.24
C THR A 466 -19.79 -5.08 11.38
N LEU A 467 -18.91 -5.96 11.85
CA LEU A 467 -19.21 -6.85 12.98
C LEU A 467 -19.45 -6.08 14.30
N ALA A 468 -18.68 -5.02 14.55
CA ALA A 468 -18.90 -4.13 15.70
C ALA A 468 -20.25 -3.39 15.60
N ALA A 469 -20.62 -2.89 14.41
CA ALA A 469 -21.90 -2.22 14.18
C ALA A 469 -23.10 -3.16 14.40
N PHE A 470 -23.04 -4.40 13.89
CA PHE A 470 -24.10 -5.39 14.13
C PHE A 470 -24.26 -5.71 15.61
N SER A 471 -23.13 -5.84 16.32
CA SER A 471 -23.13 -6.09 17.77
C SER A 471 -23.73 -4.91 18.53
N TRP A 472 -23.42 -3.67 18.15
CA TRP A 472 -24.02 -2.47 18.72
C TRP A 472 -25.53 -2.40 18.48
N VAL A 473 -25.99 -2.68 17.26
CA VAL A 473 -27.43 -2.72 16.93
C VAL A 473 -28.16 -3.77 17.76
N ALA A 474 -27.57 -4.96 17.95
CA ALA A 474 -28.15 -6.01 18.78
C ALA A 474 -28.30 -5.58 20.25
N VAL A 475 -27.26 -4.94 20.82
CA VAL A 475 -27.29 -4.40 22.18
C VAL A 475 -28.32 -3.29 22.32
N LEU A 476 -28.39 -2.37 21.36
CA LEU A 476 -29.35 -1.27 21.37
C LEU A 476 -30.79 -1.78 21.30
N ARG A 477 -31.08 -2.76 20.43
CA ARG A 477 -32.40 -3.39 20.35
C ARG A 477 -32.82 -4.00 21.68
N ARG A 478 -31.92 -4.75 22.34
CA ARG A 478 -32.20 -5.32 23.68
C ARG A 478 -32.56 -4.23 24.70
N ARG A 479 -31.76 -3.16 24.76
CA ARG A 479 -31.99 -2.06 25.70
C ARG A 479 -33.30 -1.29 25.43
N VAL A 480 -33.67 -1.10 24.16
CA VAL A 480 -34.95 -0.47 23.79
C VAL A 480 -36.13 -1.35 24.22
N THR A 481 -36.07 -2.66 23.94
CA THR A 481 -37.17 -3.57 24.31
C THR A 481 -37.42 -3.64 25.81
N GLU A 482 -36.38 -3.57 26.62
CA GLU A 482 -36.50 -3.53 28.09
C GLU A 482 -37.23 -2.27 28.56
N ARG A 483 -36.87 -1.09 28.04
CA ARG A 483 -37.50 0.18 28.42
C ARG A 483 -38.96 0.29 27.98
N THR A 484 -39.30 -0.20 26.79
CA THR A 484 -40.69 -0.20 26.31
C THR A 484 -41.58 -1.00 27.26
N ARG A 485 -41.11 -2.16 27.72
CA ARG A 485 -41.86 -3.02 28.64
C ARG A 485 -42.08 -2.39 30.01
N GLU A 486 -41.08 -1.66 30.52
CA GLU A 486 -41.21 -0.91 31.79
C GLU A 486 -42.28 0.20 31.68
N LEU A 487 -42.33 0.92 30.57
CA LEU A 487 -43.28 2.02 30.35
C LEU A 487 -44.73 1.52 30.24
N GLU A 488 -44.97 0.43 29.52
CA GLU A 488 -46.31 -0.15 29.39
C GLU A 488 -46.94 -0.49 30.75
N VAL A 489 -46.16 -1.07 31.66
CA VAL A 489 -46.61 -1.42 33.02
C VAL A 489 -47.00 -0.17 33.82
N GLN A 490 -46.29 0.94 33.66
CA GLN A 490 -46.63 2.18 34.37
C GLN A 490 -47.95 2.81 33.89
N ILE A 491 -48.20 2.78 32.57
CA ILE A 491 -49.41 3.36 31.98
C ILE A 491 -50.65 2.60 32.47
N GLN A 492 -50.62 1.26 32.47
CA GLN A 492 -51.74 0.45 32.93
C GLN A 492 -52.12 0.73 34.39
N LYS A 493 -51.14 0.95 35.27
CA LYS A 493 -51.39 1.27 36.68
C LYS A 493 -52.10 2.61 36.86
N ARG A 494 -51.77 3.63 36.07
CA ARG A 494 -52.43 4.95 36.15
C ARG A 494 -53.89 4.89 35.71
N GLN A 495 -54.17 4.25 34.58
CA GLN A 495 -55.53 4.13 34.05
C GLN A 495 -56.49 3.37 34.98
N ALA A 496 -55.99 2.41 35.75
CA ALA A 496 -56.79 1.70 36.74
C ALA A 496 -57.17 2.58 37.95
N ALA A 497 -56.30 3.52 38.34
CA ALA A 497 -56.54 4.41 39.46
C ALA A 497 -57.59 5.49 39.15
N GLU A 498 -57.61 6.01 37.91
CA GLU A 498 -58.56 7.04 37.47
C GLU A 498 -59.99 6.53 37.47
N ARG A 499 -60.25 5.36 36.87
CA ARG A 499 -61.59 4.74 36.82
C ARG A 499 -62.22 4.49 38.19
N ARG A 500 -61.41 4.18 39.21
CA ARG A 500 -61.92 3.99 40.58
C ARG A 500 -62.48 5.29 41.17
N ARG A 501 -61.85 6.43 40.87
CA ARG A 501 -62.28 7.73 41.41
C ARG A 501 -63.62 8.18 40.83
N GLU A 502 -63.86 7.94 39.54
CA GLU A 502 -65.11 8.32 38.88
C GLU A 502 -66.32 7.59 39.48
N ILE A 503 -66.19 6.29 39.76
CA ILE A 503 -67.27 5.49 40.36
C ILE A 503 -67.62 5.96 41.77
N GLU A 504 -66.62 6.38 42.56
CA GLU A 504 -66.84 6.86 43.92
C GLU A 504 -67.64 8.18 43.96
N GLN A 505 -67.42 9.07 42.99
CA GLN A 505 -68.12 10.36 42.93
C GLN A 505 -69.62 10.20 42.65
N GLU A 506 -70.00 9.28 41.75
CA GLU A 506 -71.42 9.08 41.40
C GLU A 506 -72.21 8.46 42.56
N ARG A 507 -71.60 7.52 43.30
CA ARG A 507 -72.20 6.95 44.51
C ARG A 507 -72.49 8.00 45.58
N ALA A 508 -71.60 8.98 45.73
CA ALA A 508 -71.77 10.05 46.70
C ALA A 508 -72.96 10.96 46.37
N ARG A 509 -73.21 11.23 45.08
CA ARG A 509 -74.36 12.04 44.63
C ARG A 509 -75.69 11.35 44.95
N VAL A 510 -75.84 10.09 44.56
CA VAL A 510 -77.09 9.32 44.80
C VAL A 510 -77.42 9.22 46.29
N ALA A 511 -76.40 9.05 47.14
CA ALA A 511 -76.61 9.00 48.60
C ALA A 511 -77.12 10.32 49.20
N HIS A 512 -76.79 11.46 48.58
CA HIS A 512 -77.21 12.78 49.05
C HIS A 512 -78.70 13.02 48.78
N ASP A 513 -79.17 12.78 47.55
CA ASP A 513 -80.58 12.97 47.18
C ASP A 513 -81.52 12.07 48.00
N LEU A 514 -81.06 10.86 48.35
CA LEU A 514 -81.77 9.93 49.24
C LEU A 514 -81.91 10.46 50.67
N HIS A 515 -80.93 11.21 51.16
CA HIS A 515 -80.93 11.71 52.54
C HIS A 515 -81.95 12.83 52.75
N ASP A 516 -82.13 13.72 51.77
CA ASP A 516 -82.96 14.91 51.92
C ASP A 516 -84.47 14.61 51.90
N ASP A 517 -84.94 13.80 50.95
CA ASP A 517 -86.38 13.47 50.81
C ASP A 517 -86.88 12.50 51.89
N LEU A 518 -86.09 11.49 52.27
CA LEU A 518 -86.48 10.54 53.33
C LEU A 518 -86.22 11.10 54.73
N GLY A 519 -85.20 11.94 54.89
CA GLY A 519 -84.83 12.54 56.17
C GLY A 519 -85.90 13.47 56.73
N SER A 520 -86.51 14.28 55.86
CA SER A 520 -87.61 15.18 56.24
C SER A 520 -88.87 14.40 56.68
N GLY A 521 -89.28 13.38 55.91
CA GLY A 521 -90.44 12.54 56.24
C GLY A 521 -90.28 11.74 57.54
N LEU A 522 -89.08 11.18 57.79
CA LEU A 522 -88.79 10.49 59.06
C LEU A 522 -88.88 11.43 60.26
N THR A 523 -88.51 12.70 60.08
CA THR A 523 -88.59 13.72 61.13
C THR A 523 -90.04 14.03 61.48
N GLU A 524 -90.90 14.18 60.48
CA GLU A 524 -92.34 14.40 60.64
C GLU A 524 -93.03 13.20 61.33
N VAL A 525 -92.72 11.97 60.91
CA VAL A 525 -93.22 10.74 61.57
C VAL A 525 -92.81 10.68 63.04
N ASN A 526 -91.56 11.01 63.37
CA ASN A 526 -91.09 11.04 64.76
C ASN A 526 -91.79 12.13 65.58
N MET A 527 -92.03 13.30 64.99
CA MET A 527 -92.72 14.40 65.66
C MET A 527 -94.18 14.05 65.96
N LEU A 528 -94.90 13.52 64.97
CA LEU A 528 -96.28 13.05 65.10
C LEU A 528 -96.40 11.89 66.12
N THR A 529 -95.44 10.95 66.11
CA THR A 529 -95.39 9.86 67.11
C THR A 529 -95.25 10.42 68.53
N THR A 530 -94.43 11.47 68.70
CA THR A 530 -94.24 12.14 70.00
C THR A 530 -95.52 12.83 70.46
N LEU A 531 -96.25 13.48 69.54
CA LEU A 531 -97.54 14.14 69.83
C LEU A 531 -98.65 13.14 70.21
N VAL A 532 -98.69 11.97 69.56
CA VAL A 532 -99.61 10.86 69.92
C VAL A 532 -99.32 10.31 71.33
N LYS A 533 -98.03 10.19 71.69
CA LYS A 533 -97.61 9.67 73.01
C LYS A 533 -97.82 10.64 74.17
N SER A 534 -98.03 11.93 73.89
CA SER A 534 -98.27 12.94 74.93
C SER A 534 -99.55 12.64 75.73
N SER A 535 -99.47 12.82 77.05
CA SER A 535 -100.57 12.61 78.00
C SER A 535 -101.57 13.78 78.06
N THR A 536 -101.24 14.92 77.43
CA THR A 536 -102.10 16.12 77.35
C THR A 536 -102.96 16.18 76.09
N THR A 537 -102.68 15.34 75.09
CA THR A 537 -103.43 15.28 73.83
C THR A 537 -104.77 14.57 74.03
N SER A 538 -105.87 15.19 73.58
CA SER A 538 -107.22 14.63 73.67
C SER A 538 -107.38 13.38 72.78
N ALA A 539 -108.41 12.56 73.03
CA ALA A 539 -108.66 11.34 72.24
C ALA A 539 -108.87 11.67 70.74
N ASP A 540 -109.59 12.75 70.44
CA ASP A 540 -109.85 13.20 69.07
C ASP A 540 -108.57 13.70 68.35
N GLU A 541 -107.66 14.35 69.07
CA GLU A 541 -106.37 14.77 68.52
C GLU A 541 -105.42 13.59 68.29
N LYS A 542 -105.44 12.56 69.14
CA LYS A 542 -104.65 11.34 68.94
C LYS A 542 -105.09 10.57 67.70
N GLU A 543 -106.40 10.46 67.48
CA GLU A 543 -106.98 9.88 66.26
C GLU A 543 -106.47 10.62 65.02
N ARG A 544 -106.48 11.97 65.06
CA ARG A 544 -105.98 12.81 63.97
C ARG A 544 -104.48 12.61 63.71
N TYR A 545 -103.65 12.67 64.75
CA TYR A 545 -102.19 12.48 64.59
C TYR A 545 -101.82 11.05 64.13
N LEU A 546 -102.58 10.03 64.52
CA LEU A 546 -102.41 8.67 63.99
C LEU A 546 -102.79 8.59 62.51
N GLY A 547 -103.81 9.34 62.09
CA GLY A 547 -104.16 9.58 60.70
C GLY A 547 -103.00 10.21 59.92
N ASP A 548 -102.49 11.35 60.40
CA ASP A 548 -101.39 12.08 59.77
C ASP A 548 -100.09 11.25 59.72
N LEU A 549 -99.81 10.47 60.75
CA LEU A 549 -98.66 9.55 60.79
C LEU A 549 -98.79 8.44 59.74
N SER A 550 -99.98 7.85 59.64
CA SER A 550 -100.26 6.83 58.63
C SER A 550 -100.18 7.40 57.22
N GLU A 551 -100.62 8.64 57.03
CA GLU A 551 -100.51 9.32 55.74
C GLU A 551 -99.06 9.64 55.38
N THR A 552 -98.28 10.18 56.32
CA THR A 552 -96.86 10.51 56.13
C THR A 552 -96.04 9.26 55.83
N ALA A 553 -96.28 8.16 56.55
CA ALA A 553 -95.62 6.88 56.29
C ALA A 553 -95.96 6.32 54.89
N ARG A 554 -97.23 6.41 54.46
CA ARG A 554 -97.62 6.01 53.09
C ARG A 554 -96.97 6.90 52.03
N ARG A 555 -96.89 8.21 52.28
CA ARG A 555 -96.24 9.18 51.39
C ARG A 555 -94.76 8.86 51.20
N MET A 556 -94.06 8.49 52.28
CA MET A 556 -92.66 8.09 52.24
C MET A 556 -92.41 6.79 51.45
N VAL A 557 -93.25 5.77 51.63
CA VAL A 557 -93.14 4.50 50.88
C VAL A 557 -93.36 4.76 49.39
N ASN A 558 -94.37 5.54 49.03
CA ASN A 558 -94.61 5.89 47.63
C ASN A 558 -93.43 6.67 47.03
N SER A 559 -92.83 7.60 47.78
CA SER A 559 -91.67 8.38 47.33
C SER A 559 -90.42 7.48 47.14
N LEU A 560 -90.23 6.49 48.02
CA LEU A 560 -89.17 5.49 47.89
C LEU A 560 -89.34 4.65 46.62
N ASP A 561 -90.55 4.16 46.35
CA ASP A 561 -90.85 3.38 45.15
C ASP A 561 -90.65 4.21 43.87
N GLU A 562 -90.99 5.50 43.90
CA GLU A 562 -90.77 6.45 42.81
C GLU A 562 -89.25 6.68 42.55
N ILE A 563 -88.45 6.88 43.61
CA ILE A 563 -86.98 7.04 43.49
C ILE A 563 -86.31 5.75 43.02
N VAL A 564 -86.69 4.59 43.58
CA VAL A 564 -86.14 3.29 43.18
C VAL A 564 -86.44 3.02 41.71
N TRP A 565 -87.64 3.35 41.23
CA TRP A 565 -87.97 3.23 39.82
C TRP A 565 -87.13 4.17 38.94
N ALA A 566 -86.99 5.44 39.32
CA ALA A 566 -86.23 6.43 38.56
C ALA A 566 -84.72 6.10 38.50
N VAL A 567 -84.13 5.52 39.55
CA VAL A 567 -82.69 5.19 39.59
C VAL A 567 -82.38 3.82 38.99
N ASN A 568 -83.38 2.95 38.78
CA ASN A 568 -83.16 1.62 38.22
C ASN A 568 -82.74 1.69 36.73
N PRO A 569 -81.51 1.26 36.37
CA PRO A 569 -81.01 1.29 34.99
C PRO A 569 -81.78 0.37 34.04
N ARG A 570 -82.60 -0.55 34.55
CA ARG A 570 -83.40 -1.46 33.72
C ARG A 570 -84.70 -0.84 33.20
N ASN A 571 -85.08 0.35 33.70
CA ASN A 571 -86.32 1.04 33.38
C ASN A 571 -86.05 2.40 32.72
N ASP A 572 -84.98 2.49 31.93
CA ASP A 572 -84.51 3.75 31.34
C ASP A 572 -85.10 4.04 29.96
N THR A 573 -85.98 3.22 29.38
CA THR A 573 -86.50 3.46 28.03
C THR A 573 -87.87 4.14 28.01
N ILE A 574 -88.22 4.82 26.90
CA ILE A 574 -89.57 5.40 26.68
C ILE A 574 -90.68 4.34 26.84
N ALA A 575 -90.49 3.13 26.31
CA ALA A 575 -91.45 2.04 26.42
C ALA A 575 -91.73 1.65 27.88
N SER A 576 -90.68 1.62 28.72
CA SER A 576 -90.81 1.34 30.16
C SER A 576 -91.55 2.47 30.90
N LEU A 577 -91.33 3.73 30.49
CA LEU A 577 -92.04 4.90 31.02
C LEU A 577 -93.54 4.86 30.66
N ALA A 578 -93.86 4.61 29.39
CA ALA A 578 -95.25 4.52 28.93
C ALA A 578 -96.03 3.41 29.64
N SER A 579 -95.40 2.25 29.83
CA SER A 579 -95.96 1.12 30.58
C SER A 579 -96.23 1.48 32.04
N TYR A 580 -95.31 2.21 32.68
CA TYR A 580 -95.45 2.66 34.06
C TYR A 580 -96.57 3.70 34.20
N PHE A 581 -96.65 4.70 33.30
CA PHE A 581 -97.68 5.74 33.32
C PHE A 581 -99.07 5.16 33.10
N GLY A 582 -99.23 4.26 32.12
CA GLY A 582 -100.50 3.58 31.86
C GLY A 582 -100.97 2.77 33.07
N SER A 583 -100.06 1.97 33.66
CA SER A 583 -100.36 1.18 34.85
C SER A 583 -100.70 2.04 36.07
N TYR A 584 -100.04 3.20 36.22
CA TYR A 584 -100.33 4.16 37.29
C TYR A 584 -101.69 4.83 37.09
N ALA A 585 -101.98 5.35 35.90
CA ALA A 585 -103.26 6.00 35.59
C ALA A 585 -104.44 5.08 35.84
N GLN A 586 -104.36 3.84 35.36
CA GLN A 586 -105.43 2.86 35.53
C GLN A 586 -105.73 2.61 37.00
N ARG A 587 -104.70 2.28 37.81
CA ARG A 587 -104.88 2.06 39.25
C ARG A 587 -105.39 3.30 39.99
N PHE A 588 -104.91 4.48 39.62
CA PHE A 588 -105.27 5.73 40.29
C PHE A 588 -106.71 6.16 39.99
N LEU A 589 -107.16 6.03 38.74
CA LEU A 589 -108.50 6.41 38.31
C LEU A 589 -109.56 5.38 38.72
N ASP A 590 -109.21 4.09 38.79
CA ASP A 590 -110.10 3.03 39.30
C ASP A 590 -110.54 3.32 40.74
N LEU A 591 -109.64 3.83 41.59
CA LEU A 591 -109.95 4.23 42.97
C LEU A 591 -110.98 5.37 43.03
N ALA A 592 -111.03 6.22 42.01
CA ALA A 592 -111.97 7.33 41.89
C ALA A 592 -113.25 6.96 41.11
N SER A 593 -113.40 5.70 40.67
CA SER A 593 -114.50 5.24 39.81
C SER A 593 -114.62 6.00 38.48
N VAL A 594 -113.49 6.42 37.92
CA VAL A 594 -113.41 7.12 36.62
C VAL A 594 -112.84 6.17 35.57
N ALA A 595 -113.53 6.01 34.43
CA ALA A 595 -113.08 5.10 33.38
C ALA A 595 -111.81 5.63 32.70
N CYS A 596 -110.77 4.80 32.59
CA CYS A 596 -109.51 5.15 31.93
C CYS A 596 -109.42 4.51 30.54
N GLY A 597 -109.33 5.33 29.48
CA GLY A 597 -108.97 4.92 28.14
C GLY A 597 -107.48 5.12 27.89
N LEU A 598 -106.75 4.05 27.55
CA LEU A 598 -105.34 4.11 27.19
C LEU A 598 -105.19 4.09 25.66
N ASP A 599 -104.52 5.11 25.12
CA ASP A 599 -104.19 5.29 23.69
C ASP A 599 -102.67 5.45 23.56
N ILE A 600 -101.93 4.36 23.75
CA ILE A 600 -100.46 4.33 23.68
C ILE A 600 -100.07 3.88 22.27
N ALA A 601 -99.25 4.65 21.57
CA ALA A 601 -98.76 4.29 20.25
C ALA A 601 -98.02 2.94 20.27
N GLU A 602 -98.29 2.05 19.31
CA GLU A 602 -97.66 0.71 19.24
C GLU A 602 -96.16 0.77 18.88
N ASP A 603 -95.70 1.87 18.30
CA ASP A 603 -94.36 2.07 17.74
C ASP A 603 -93.46 3.02 18.56
N LEU A 604 -93.53 2.95 19.89
CA LEU A 604 -92.64 3.73 20.75
C LEU A 604 -91.17 3.25 20.63
N PRO A 605 -90.19 4.16 20.39
CA PRO A 605 -88.79 3.78 20.23
C PRO A 605 -88.14 3.34 21.56
N GLU A 606 -87.21 2.40 21.51
CA GLU A 606 -86.32 2.02 22.62
C GLU A 606 -85.22 3.07 22.84
N HIS A 607 -85.64 4.31 23.12
CA HIS A 607 -84.71 5.40 23.39
C HIS A 607 -84.49 5.54 24.91
N PRO A 608 -83.23 5.59 25.39
CA PRO A 608 -82.92 5.78 26.80
C PRO A 608 -83.26 7.20 27.27
N LEU A 609 -83.75 7.32 28.48
CA LEU A 609 -84.15 8.53 29.17
C LEU A 609 -83.36 8.57 30.47
N ASP A 610 -82.62 9.66 30.68
CA ASP A 610 -81.91 9.84 31.93
C ASP A 610 -82.89 9.84 33.14
N PRO A 611 -82.42 9.48 34.34
CA PRO A 611 -83.25 9.40 35.54
C PRO A 611 -84.05 10.68 35.84
N LYS A 612 -83.45 11.85 35.57
CA LYS A 612 -84.07 13.15 35.84
C LYS A 612 -85.25 13.41 34.90
N PHE A 613 -85.08 13.09 33.62
CA PHE A 613 -86.13 13.21 32.61
C PHE A 613 -87.36 12.37 32.98
N ARG A 614 -87.15 11.13 33.42
CA ARG A 614 -88.23 10.20 33.81
C ARG A 614 -88.99 10.71 35.04
N GLN A 615 -88.27 11.21 36.05
CA GLN A 615 -88.84 11.68 37.31
C GLN A 615 -89.71 12.93 37.13
N GLU A 616 -89.18 13.98 36.48
CA GLU A 616 -89.88 15.25 36.32
C GLU A 616 -91.15 15.11 35.47
N LEU A 617 -91.09 14.30 34.40
CA LEU A 617 -92.25 14.05 33.55
C LEU A 617 -93.34 13.26 34.30
N PHE A 618 -92.95 12.31 35.15
CA PHE A 618 -93.91 11.55 35.97
C PHE A 618 -94.63 12.45 36.97
N PHE A 619 -93.92 13.36 37.63
CA PHE A 619 -94.55 14.31 38.56
C PHE A 619 -95.52 15.26 37.87
N ALA A 620 -95.18 15.76 36.67
CA ALA A 620 -96.11 16.57 35.88
C ALA A 620 -97.38 15.78 35.50
N PHE A 621 -97.21 14.54 35.05
CA PHE A 621 -98.31 13.64 34.70
C PHE A 621 -99.22 13.28 35.89
N LYS A 622 -98.63 12.95 37.05
CA LYS A 622 -99.35 12.64 38.29
C LYS A 622 -100.20 13.81 38.77
N GLU A 623 -99.67 15.03 38.65
CA GLU A 623 -100.40 16.25 38.97
C GLU A 623 -101.60 16.46 38.03
N ALA A 624 -101.46 16.19 36.73
CA ALA A 624 -102.59 16.24 35.79
C ALA A 624 -103.72 15.27 36.17
N LEU A 625 -103.41 14.01 36.48
CA LEU A 625 -104.42 13.04 36.93
C LEU A 625 -105.09 13.45 38.25
N THR A 626 -104.31 13.99 39.19
CA THR A 626 -104.84 14.48 40.47
C THR A 626 -105.81 15.63 40.26
N ASN A 627 -105.50 16.55 39.35
CA ASN A 627 -106.38 17.66 38.98
C ASN A 627 -107.70 17.17 38.38
N VAL A 628 -107.67 16.15 37.52
CA VAL A 628 -108.88 15.55 36.95
C VAL A 628 -109.79 14.99 38.04
N VAL A 629 -109.25 14.16 38.93
CA VAL A 629 -110.03 13.52 40.01
C VAL A 629 -110.62 14.54 40.99
N ARG A 630 -109.86 15.59 41.33
CA ARG A 630 -110.30 16.59 42.31
C ARG A 630 -111.27 17.63 41.76
N HIS A 631 -111.15 17.99 40.49
CA HIS A 631 -111.79 19.19 39.96
C HIS A 631 -112.70 18.95 38.74
N ALA A 632 -112.48 17.91 37.94
CA ALA A 632 -113.18 17.78 36.67
C ALA A 632 -114.61 17.24 36.81
N GLY A 633 -114.91 16.43 37.83
CA GLY A 633 -116.17 15.67 37.89
C GLY A 633 -116.37 14.74 36.69
N ALA A 634 -115.27 14.33 36.07
CA ALA A 634 -115.26 13.53 34.85
C ALA A 634 -115.67 12.07 35.13
N THR A 635 -116.38 11.46 34.18
CA THR A 635 -116.67 10.02 34.21
C THR A 635 -115.68 9.21 33.38
N GLN A 636 -114.94 9.86 32.48
CA GLN A 636 -113.97 9.22 31.61
C GLN A 636 -112.75 10.11 31.35
N VAL A 637 -111.58 9.48 31.32
CA VAL A 637 -110.28 10.10 31.03
C VAL A 637 -109.56 9.28 29.97
N TRP A 638 -108.89 9.97 29.04
CA TRP A 638 -108.04 9.37 28.02
C TRP A 638 -106.59 9.77 28.25
N LEU A 639 -105.70 8.79 28.33
CA LEU A 639 -104.25 8.97 28.35
C LEU A 639 -103.69 8.56 26.99
N ARG A 640 -103.11 9.52 26.28
CA ARG A 640 -102.41 9.28 25.02
C ARG A 640 -100.91 9.51 25.16
N ILE A 641 -100.11 8.55 24.72
CA ILE A 641 -98.64 8.66 24.71
C ILE A 641 -98.15 8.37 23.29
N SER A 642 -97.39 9.31 22.72
CA SER A 642 -96.81 9.18 21.39
C SER A 642 -95.50 9.96 21.25
N VAL A 643 -94.70 9.63 20.25
CA VAL A 643 -93.50 10.38 19.90
C VAL A 643 -93.73 11.05 18.55
N ARG A 644 -93.49 12.37 18.45
CA ARG A 644 -93.57 13.12 17.17
C ARG A 644 -92.43 14.12 17.07
N ALA A 645 -91.70 14.12 15.95
CA ALA A 645 -90.63 15.08 15.65
C ALA A 645 -89.66 15.27 16.83
N ASP A 646 -89.04 14.19 17.31
CA ASP A 646 -88.10 14.15 18.44
C ASP A 646 -88.66 14.63 19.79
N ASN A 647 -89.98 14.76 19.92
CA ASN A 647 -90.64 15.10 21.17
C ASN A 647 -91.47 13.93 21.67
N LEU A 648 -91.38 13.66 22.98
CA LEU A 648 -92.32 12.81 23.68
C LEU A 648 -93.57 13.65 24.01
N LEU A 649 -94.74 13.17 23.58
CA LEU A 649 -96.04 13.78 23.86
C LEU A 649 -96.84 12.86 24.79
N VAL A 650 -97.19 13.39 25.96
CA VAL A 650 -98.10 12.76 26.92
C VAL A 650 -99.31 13.67 27.05
N GLU A 651 -100.49 13.18 26.68
CA GLU A 651 -101.74 13.93 26.67
C GLU A 651 -102.75 13.25 27.61
N VAL A 652 -103.32 14.03 28.53
CA VAL A 652 -104.36 13.61 29.47
C VAL A 652 -105.60 14.43 29.17
N SER A 653 -106.69 13.79 28.76
CA SER A 653 -107.95 14.47 28.43
C SER A 653 -109.14 13.89 29.20
N ASP A 654 -110.05 14.72 29.67
CA ASP A 654 -111.24 14.31 30.43
C ASP A 654 -112.53 14.86 29.82
N ASN A 655 -113.67 14.25 30.16
CA ASN A 655 -115.01 14.66 29.73
C ASN A 655 -115.76 15.52 30.78
N GLY A 656 -115.05 16.11 31.73
CA GLY A 656 -115.62 16.81 32.88
C GLY A 656 -116.18 18.20 32.59
N LEU A 657 -116.34 18.98 33.66
CA LEU A 657 -116.98 20.30 33.62
C LEU A 657 -116.21 21.35 32.82
N GLY A 658 -114.90 21.16 32.60
CA GLY A 658 -114.04 22.21 32.03
C GLY A 658 -114.03 23.51 32.85
N PHE A 659 -113.22 24.49 32.45
CA PHE A 659 -113.16 25.79 33.12
C PHE A 659 -112.76 26.91 32.13
N ASP A 660 -112.99 28.17 32.52
CA ASP A 660 -112.45 29.31 31.77
C ASP A 660 -111.02 29.60 32.21
N LEU A 661 -110.08 29.54 31.27
CA LEU A 661 -108.66 29.85 31.50
C LEU A 661 -108.42 31.30 31.97
N ARG A 662 -109.37 32.22 31.72
CA ARG A 662 -109.25 33.63 32.07
C ARG A 662 -109.69 33.91 33.51
N GLU A 663 -110.57 33.10 34.07
CA GLU A 663 -111.03 33.18 35.46
C GLU A 663 -110.11 32.34 36.35
N ARG A 664 -108.84 32.76 36.49
CA ARG A 664 -107.92 32.13 37.44
C ARG A 664 -108.44 32.32 38.87
N GLN A 665 -108.95 31.26 39.48
CA GLN A 665 -109.25 31.22 40.91
C GLN A 665 -107.96 31.18 41.73
N ALA A 666 -107.94 31.92 42.85
CA ALA A 666 -106.84 31.89 43.81
C ALA A 666 -106.73 30.47 44.43
N GLY A 667 -105.57 29.82 44.27
CA GLY A 667 -105.30 28.44 44.73
C GLY A 667 -104.76 27.48 43.65
N SER A 668 -104.50 27.94 42.42
CA SER A 668 -104.10 27.13 41.27
C SER A 668 -102.59 26.86 41.17
N ASP A 669 -101.95 26.32 42.22
CA ASP A 669 -100.49 26.03 42.22
C ASP A 669 -100.12 24.83 41.33
N GLY A 670 -101.03 23.86 41.19
CA GLY A 670 -100.80 22.63 40.41
C GLY A 670 -100.50 22.87 38.92
N LEU A 671 -101.20 23.83 38.28
CA LEU A 671 -100.96 24.16 36.87
C LEU A 671 -99.59 24.84 36.66
N THR A 672 -99.15 25.66 37.62
CA THR A 672 -97.84 26.32 37.58
C THR A 672 -96.71 25.31 37.75
N ASN A 673 -96.85 24.40 38.71
CA ASN A 673 -95.87 23.34 38.97
C ASN A 673 -95.68 22.42 37.75
N MET A 674 -96.76 22.02 37.10
CA MET A 674 -96.68 21.23 35.85
C MET A 674 -95.90 21.97 34.77
N ASN A 675 -96.11 23.28 34.61
CA ASN A 675 -95.40 24.07 33.62
C ASN A 675 -93.90 24.26 33.96
N GLU A 676 -93.57 24.46 35.22
CA GLU A 676 -92.17 24.59 35.68
C GLU A 676 -91.39 23.29 35.51
N ARG A 677 -91.99 22.14 35.82
CA ARG A 677 -91.38 20.82 35.59
C ARG A 677 -91.13 20.54 34.12
N MET A 678 -92.10 20.86 33.25
CA MET A 678 -91.87 20.71 31.81
C MET A 678 -90.78 21.64 31.29
N LYS A 679 -90.69 22.89 31.79
CA LYS A 679 -89.60 23.81 31.43
C LYS A 679 -88.23 23.30 31.87
N SER A 680 -88.10 22.62 33.01
CA SER A 680 -86.82 22.08 33.48
C SER A 680 -86.27 20.99 32.54
N LEU A 681 -87.16 20.33 31.79
CA LEU A 681 -86.85 19.38 30.73
C LEU A 681 -86.67 20.03 29.34
N GLY A 682 -86.74 21.36 29.24
CA GLY A 682 -86.78 22.07 27.96
C GLY A 682 -88.09 21.88 27.18
N GLY A 683 -89.13 21.34 27.83
CA GLY A 683 -90.45 21.06 27.30
C GLY A 683 -91.49 22.15 27.57
N GLN A 684 -92.74 21.88 27.19
CA GLN A 684 -93.90 22.76 27.29
C GLN A 684 -95.13 22.00 27.80
N CYS A 685 -96.00 22.69 28.55
CA CYS A 685 -97.30 22.20 28.98
C CYS A 685 -98.39 23.07 28.34
N GLU A 686 -99.25 22.47 27.51
CA GLU A 686 -100.36 23.15 26.84
C GLU A 686 -101.70 22.65 27.43
N ILE A 687 -102.56 23.58 27.88
CA ILE A 687 -103.85 23.25 28.47
C ILE A 687 -104.95 23.80 27.59
N LYS A 688 -105.87 22.93 27.16
CA LYS A 688 -107.07 23.27 26.40
C LYS A 688 -108.29 22.87 27.23
N THR A 689 -109.10 23.83 27.59
CA THR A 689 -110.34 23.58 28.34
C THR A 689 -111.44 24.45 27.80
N THR A 690 -112.68 23.98 27.90
CA THR A 690 -113.87 24.75 27.53
C THR A 690 -114.96 24.41 28.53
N PRO A 691 -115.66 25.41 29.11
CA PRO A 691 -116.76 25.15 30.03
C PRO A 691 -117.78 24.16 29.43
N GLN A 692 -118.14 23.18 30.25
CA GLN A 692 -118.99 22.02 29.97
C GLN A 692 -118.52 21.05 28.88
N LYS A 693 -117.25 21.09 28.46
CA LYS A 693 -116.70 20.20 27.42
C LYS A 693 -115.41 19.48 27.82
N GLY A 694 -115.05 19.50 29.11
CA GLY A 694 -113.84 18.84 29.63
C GLY A 694 -112.55 19.64 29.49
N THR A 695 -111.44 19.03 29.91
CA THR A 695 -110.09 19.58 29.85
C THR A 695 -109.12 18.60 29.18
N SER A 696 -108.13 19.13 28.46
CA SER A 696 -107.04 18.39 27.83
C SER A 696 -105.71 19.06 28.17
N ILE A 697 -104.78 18.31 28.75
CA ILE A 697 -103.45 18.74 29.14
C ILE A 697 -102.43 17.94 28.33
N GLN A 698 -101.61 18.64 27.54
CA GLN A 698 -100.56 18.06 26.72
C GLN A 698 -99.18 18.47 27.24
N PHE A 699 -98.40 17.47 27.63
CA PHE A 699 -96.98 17.59 27.96
C PHE A 699 -96.16 17.26 26.72
N ARG A 700 -95.29 18.19 26.31
CA ARG A 700 -94.34 18.00 25.21
C ARG A 700 -92.93 18.20 25.72
N ALA A 701 -92.07 17.19 25.67
CA ALA A 701 -90.67 17.31 26.04
C ALA A 701 -89.75 16.82 24.91
N PRO A 702 -88.66 17.55 24.59
CA PRO A 702 -87.67 17.09 23.62
C PRO A 702 -86.92 15.89 24.18
N LEU A 703 -86.72 14.85 23.37
CA LEU A 703 -85.96 13.68 23.78
C LEU A 703 -84.47 14.04 23.97
N PRO A 704 -83.81 13.55 25.04
CA PRO A 704 -82.39 13.82 25.28
C PRO A 704 -81.51 13.01 24.32
N GLY A 705 -81.17 13.60 23.17
CA GLY A 705 -80.43 12.94 22.09
C GLY A 705 -81.26 12.90 20.80
N LYS A 706 -80.61 12.66 19.65
CA LYS A 706 -81.34 12.45 18.39
C LYS A 706 -81.92 11.04 18.41
N LEU A 707 -83.19 10.89 18.01
CA LEU A 707 -83.72 9.58 17.62
C LEU A 707 -82.81 9.05 16.49
N LEU A 708 -82.14 7.92 16.74
CA LEU A 708 -81.27 7.24 15.78
C LEU A 708 -82.09 6.42 14.79
#